data_AF-A0A8H9K918-F1
#
_entry.id   AF-A0A8H9K918-F1
#
_cell.length_a   1.000
_cell.length_b   1.000
_cell.length_c   1.000
_cell.angle_alpha   90.00
_cell.angle_beta   90.00
_cell.angle_gamma   90.00
#
_symmetry.space_group_name_H-M   'P 1'
#
loop_
_entity.id
_entity.type
_entity.pdbx_description
1 polymer ?
#
loop_
_entity_poly.entity_id
_entity_poly.type
_entity_poly.pdbx_seq_one_letter_code
_entity_poly.pdbx_strand_id
1 'polypeptide(L)'
;MKKHTLALCLAAILAPASYATEINVADLTWKAITFGQSTDMNFGSTILPEKVGVNQVTVNGQPIEEGKLLSQFTIESRGGKLANSHEGLTFYYTELPTDVNFTLSADVVLEQLGPETGATPNRQEGAGLMVRDILGAERLVPQPEGHEEFPSASNMVMNLLRSHSRTNDGMTNFNASFREGVYQPWGTAGNRLSRVDYAEGVPYGTAETFRMTLTRTNDGFKVSYRQGDKEQTQDVKGANANIVEMQNPESQYIGFFASRNAKMSVSNVDLQLSPADTIDAPKYQAKQEQLMFQLASADRSATQRYPVQARANYSGTVELKHNGKTVSSKKVNAGELFSQQVELNRDKNQFELTFTAIEGPTLDKQILRYEVTRVSLPNPLQLHVSPSGTASGNGSAAKPLDFATAVALLPAGGTIILQEGDYQGITIPVTASGTAEQMKYLKAAEGKVRIVSEFQHDANYWHYENIEVAGAQFFVHGSHNQFEKMVTHSAPDTGFVITSPEKIGRALWASYNTVIDSESFNNMDPSQINADGFAAKMRIGDGNTFIRCLSHHNIDDGWDLFNKVEDGANGAVTIIDSIAFNNGRTLDVANKGGTIGNGFKLGGEGIPVSHVVKNSLSFNNNMDGFTDNFNPGSLVLSNNVAIDNKRFNYLFRQSPYAGDIEQGTFTENRSYRFQVSSQYDDVIHSAHASDNQFIVDGRTLGSDGKAIDLKSLQPLKQASIIDEQQTVPGLKEALALKQLVQQ
;
A
#
# COMPACT_ATOMS: atom_id res chain seq x y z
N MET A 1 -34.74 52.39 -39.68
CA MET A 1 -35.53 52.66 -38.45
C MET A 1 -35.46 51.39 -37.60
N LYS A 2 -34.92 51.29 -36.39
CA LYS A 2 -34.42 52.20 -35.34
C LYS A 2 -33.26 51.43 -34.67
N LYS A 3 -32.00 51.91 -34.69
CA LYS A 3 -31.30 52.62 -33.59
C LYS A 3 -31.71 52.20 -32.17
N HIS A 4 -30.82 51.49 -31.46
CA HIS A 4 -30.53 51.63 -30.02
C HIS A 4 -29.11 51.06 -29.78
N THR A 5 -28.08 51.91 -29.86
CA THR A 5 -27.37 52.56 -28.73
C THR A 5 -26.53 51.57 -27.92
N LEU A 6 -25.25 51.48 -28.30
CA LEU A 6 -24.14 50.94 -27.51
C LEU A 6 -23.99 51.81 -26.26
N ALA A 7 -24.20 51.26 -25.07
CA ALA A 7 -23.84 51.90 -23.81
C ALA A 7 -22.59 51.22 -23.25
N LEU A 8 -21.45 51.88 -23.43
CA LEU A 8 -20.17 51.52 -22.84
C LEU A 8 -20.20 52.00 -21.37
N CYS A 9 -20.53 51.12 -20.44
CA CYS A 9 -20.37 51.41 -19.02
C CYS A 9 -18.94 51.09 -18.58
N LEU A 10 -18.10 52.13 -18.63
CA LEU A 10 -16.80 52.17 -17.96
C LEU A 10 -17.06 52.24 -16.44
N ALA A 11 -17.17 51.09 -15.78
CA ALA A 11 -17.12 51.01 -14.33
C ALA A 11 -15.66 50.72 -13.94
N ALA A 12 -14.88 51.78 -13.78
CA ALA A 12 -13.61 51.71 -13.06
C ALA A 12 -13.94 51.48 -11.57
N ILE A 13 -14.06 50.21 -11.18
CA ILE A 13 -14.02 49.83 -9.77
C ILE A 13 -12.54 49.87 -9.39
N LEU A 14 -12.12 51.02 -8.86
CA LEU A 14 -10.99 51.09 -7.93
C LEU A 14 -11.37 50.20 -6.74
N ALA A 15 -11.01 48.93 -6.80
CA ALA A 15 -10.88 48.14 -5.58
C ALA A 15 -9.82 48.85 -4.74
N PRO A 16 -10.10 49.19 -3.47
CA PRO A 16 -9.01 49.55 -2.59
C PRO A 16 -8.11 48.31 -2.55
N ALA A 17 -6.84 48.47 -2.93
CA ALA A 17 -5.82 47.56 -2.48
C ALA A 17 -5.93 47.59 -0.95
N SER A 18 -6.56 46.57 -0.38
CA SER A 18 -6.49 46.32 1.04
C SER A 18 -5.02 46.12 1.32
N TYR A 19 -4.36 47.16 1.81
CA TYR A 19 -3.05 47.01 2.42
C TYR A 19 -3.20 45.89 3.45
N ALA A 20 -2.46 44.79 3.26
CA ALA A 20 -2.29 43.79 4.30
C ALA A 20 -1.96 44.56 5.59
N THR A 21 -2.83 44.45 6.59
CA THR A 21 -2.49 44.88 7.94
C THR A 21 -1.15 44.25 8.27
N GLU A 22 -0.12 45.05 8.56
CA GLU A 22 1.18 44.53 8.99
C GLU A 22 0.94 43.54 10.13
N ILE A 23 1.19 42.25 9.87
CA ILE A 23 0.98 41.20 10.86
C ILE A 23 1.98 41.44 11.99
N ASN A 24 1.49 41.75 13.18
CA ASN A 24 2.34 41.86 14.35
C ASN A 24 2.67 40.46 14.86
N VAL A 25 3.92 40.03 14.66
CA VAL A 25 4.43 38.72 15.09
C VAL A 25 4.18 38.46 16.58
N ALA A 26 4.22 39.49 17.43
CA ALA A 26 4.00 39.37 18.86
C ALA A 26 2.56 39.03 19.28
N ASP A 27 1.62 39.17 18.35
CA ASP A 27 0.19 38.91 18.54
C ASP A 27 -0.26 37.59 17.87
N LEU A 28 0.65 36.89 17.17
CA LEU A 28 0.37 35.59 16.59
C LEU A 28 0.05 34.55 17.68
N THR A 29 -0.95 33.71 17.39
CA THR A 29 -1.33 32.59 18.25
C THR A 29 -0.58 31.34 17.82
N TRP A 30 0.19 30.78 18.72
CA TRP A 30 0.89 29.53 18.58
C TRP A 30 0.12 28.39 19.24
N LYS A 31 0.12 27.23 18.60
CA LYS A 31 -0.67 26.06 18.98
C LYS A 31 0.19 24.80 18.94
N ALA A 32 -0.06 23.87 19.85
CA ALA A 32 0.47 22.51 19.80
C ALA A 32 -0.59 21.57 19.24
N ILE A 33 -0.21 20.72 18.29
CA ILE A 33 -1.08 19.68 17.74
C ILE A 33 -0.28 18.37 17.60
N THR A 34 -0.95 17.23 17.77
CA THR A 34 -0.42 15.93 17.36
C THR A 34 -1.40 15.31 16.38
N PHE A 35 -0.90 14.76 15.27
CA PHE A 35 -1.75 14.14 14.24
C PHE A 35 -0.96 13.14 13.40
N GLY A 36 -1.68 12.32 12.63
CA GLY A 36 -1.12 11.44 11.62
C GLY A 36 -0.67 10.07 12.14
N GLN A 37 -0.42 9.14 11.21
CA GLN A 37 -0.18 7.73 11.52
C GLN A 37 0.91 7.49 12.57
N SER A 38 0.68 6.48 13.42
CA SER A 38 1.56 6.02 14.52
C SER A 38 1.71 7.01 15.68
N THR A 39 0.93 8.09 15.73
CA THR A 39 0.89 9.01 16.89
C THR A 39 -0.10 8.57 17.99
N ASP A 40 -0.72 7.41 17.78
CA ASP A 40 -1.72 6.82 18.67
C ASP A 40 -1.14 6.45 20.03
N MET A 41 -2.02 6.28 21.01
CA MET A 41 -1.66 6.05 22.41
C MET A 41 -1.21 4.61 22.68
N ASN A 42 -1.21 3.73 21.67
CA ASN A 42 -0.92 2.29 21.83
C ASN A 42 0.29 1.82 21.00
N PHE A 43 0.91 2.70 20.21
CA PHE A 43 2.08 2.36 19.42
C PHE A 43 3.32 2.14 20.30
N GLY A 44 3.78 0.89 20.42
CA GLY A 44 4.84 0.51 21.37
C GLY A 44 6.06 -0.21 20.80
N SER A 45 6.10 -0.57 19.51
CA SER A 45 7.10 -1.52 18.99
C SER A 45 8.57 -1.08 19.10
N THR A 46 8.82 0.24 19.15
CA THR A 46 10.18 0.82 19.29
C THR A 46 10.28 1.87 20.38
N ILE A 47 9.34 1.87 21.32
CA ILE A 47 9.21 2.89 22.38
C ILE A 47 9.28 2.21 23.74
N LEU A 48 9.94 2.87 24.71
CA LEU A 48 9.96 2.39 26.08
C LEU A 48 8.51 2.34 26.63
N PRO A 49 8.10 1.29 27.35
CA PRO A 49 6.72 1.13 27.80
C PRO A 49 6.13 2.36 28.52
N GLU A 50 6.93 3.01 29.37
CA GLU A 50 6.55 4.21 30.12
C GLU A 50 6.43 5.49 29.28
N LYS A 51 6.88 5.45 28.02
CA LYS A 51 6.85 6.58 27.08
C LYS A 51 5.84 6.41 25.94
N VAL A 52 5.11 5.29 25.90
CA VAL A 52 4.07 5.05 24.89
C VAL A 52 2.99 6.15 25.00
N GLY A 53 2.59 6.71 23.85
CA GLY A 53 1.60 7.80 23.75
C GLY A 53 2.12 9.21 24.04
N VAL A 54 3.38 9.37 24.48
CA VAL A 54 3.98 10.69 24.73
C VAL A 54 4.24 11.42 23.41
N ASN A 55 3.38 12.39 23.08
CA ASN A 55 3.49 13.24 21.91
C ASN A 55 2.97 14.62 22.31
N GLN A 56 3.87 15.52 22.69
CA GLN A 56 3.49 16.78 23.35
C GLN A 56 4.54 17.87 23.23
N VAL A 57 4.06 19.10 23.35
CA VAL A 57 4.87 20.32 23.51
C VAL A 57 4.72 20.75 24.96
N THR A 58 5.84 20.98 25.64
CA THR A 58 5.84 21.25 27.08
C THR A 58 6.73 22.42 27.48
N VAL A 59 6.39 23.03 28.61
CA VAL A 59 7.25 23.95 29.37
C VAL A 59 7.38 23.40 30.78
N ASN A 60 8.61 23.21 31.25
CA ASN A 60 8.89 22.58 32.56
C ASN A 60 8.15 21.23 32.73
N GLY A 61 8.00 20.46 31.64
CA GLY A 61 7.33 19.16 31.63
C GLY A 61 5.80 19.20 31.65
N GLN A 62 5.18 20.39 31.63
CA GLN A 62 3.73 20.54 31.53
C GLN A 62 3.30 20.85 30.10
N PRO A 63 2.25 20.20 29.55
CA PRO A 63 1.68 20.54 28.26
C PRO A 63 1.31 22.03 28.18
N ILE A 64 1.50 22.61 27.00
CA ILE A 64 1.16 24.01 26.76
C ILE A 64 -0.28 24.16 26.27
N GLU A 65 -0.84 25.36 26.46
CA GLU A 65 -2.09 25.79 25.82
C GLU A 65 -1.79 26.69 24.63
N GLU A 66 -2.78 26.91 23.76
CA GLU A 66 -2.65 27.89 22.68
C GLU A 66 -2.45 29.31 23.25
N GLY A 67 -1.58 30.10 22.62
CA GLY A 67 -1.28 31.43 23.13
C GLY A 67 -0.12 32.10 22.43
N LYS A 68 0.55 33.02 23.12
CA LYS A 68 1.72 33.72 22.56
C LYS A 68 2.92 32.78 22.46
N LEU A 69 3.84 33.10 21.56
CA LEU A 69 5.12 32.42 21.43
C LEU A 69 5.84 32.33 22.78
N LEU A 70 6.19 31.11 23.16
CA LEU A 70 6.93 30.81 24.39
C LEU A 70 8.42 31.09 24.18
N SER A 71 9.09 31.64 25.20
CA SER A 71 10.52 31.94 25.14
C SER A 71 11.40 30.69 25.07
N GLN A 72 10.92 29.59 25.64
CA GLN A 72 11.55 28.27 25.60
C GLN A 72 10.48 27.18 25.77
N PHE A 73 10.62 26.07 25.04
CA PHE A 73 9.73 24.91 25.12
C PHE A 73 10.44 23.63 24.66
N THR A 74 9.88 22.48 24.97
CA THR A 74 10.36 21.16 24.54
C THR A 74 9.29 20.47 23.71
N ILE A 75 9.67 19.92 22.56
CA ILE A 75 8.80 19.05 21.76
C ILE A 75 9.32 17.62 21.88
N GLU A 76 8.45 16.71 22.28
CA GLU A 76 8.76 15.28 22.41
C GLU A 76 7.71 14.46 21.66
N SER A 77 8.18 13.59 20.77
CA SER A 77 7.33 12.63 20.06
C SER A 77 7.86 11.22 20.20
N ARG A 78 7.03 10.36 20.80
CA ARG A 78 7.22 8.91 21.03
C ARG A 78 6.18 8.15 20.23
N GLY A 79 6.00 8.57 18.99
CA GLY A 79 5.06 8.05 18.01
C GLY A 79 5.27 8.82 16.70
N GLY A 80 4.39 8.69 15.74
CA GLY A 80 4.53 9.33 14.44
C GLY A 80 5.48 8.60 13.50
N LYS A 81 5.63 9.16 12.30
CA LYS A 81 6.43 8.62 11.20
C LYS A 81 6.64 9.70 10.14
N LEU A 82 7.87 9.91 9.68
CA LEU A 82 8.18 10.67 8.45
C LEU A 82 8.21 9.71 7.26
N ALA A 83 7.04 9.43 6.67
CA ALA A 83 6.93 8.53 5.52
C ALA A 83 7.28 9.25 4.21
N ASN A 84 7.25 8.51 3.10
CA ASN A 84 7.51 9.07 1.79
C ASN A 84 6.37 10.00 1.33
N SER A 85 5.11 9.63 1.61
CA SER A 85 3.93 10.39 1.16
C SER A 85 3.12 11.10 2.26
N HIS A 86 3.39 10.85 3.53
CA HIS A 86 2.61 11.40 4.63
C HIS A 86 3.44 11.51 5.92
N GLU A 87 2.90 12.17 6.94
CA GLU A 87 3.52 12.26 8.26
C GLU A 87 2.58 11.85 9.40
N GLY A 88 3.18 11.45 10.52
CA GLY A 88 2.64 11.59 11.86
C GLY A 88 3.58 12.41 12.73
N LEU A 89 3.09 13.50 13.33
CA LEU A 89 3.89 14.55 13.96
C LEU A 89 3.31 15.01 15.30
N THR A 90 4.19 15.48 16.18
CA THR A 90 3.87 16.54 17.15
C THR A 90 4.40 17.86 16.61
N PHE A 91 3.56 18.88 16.53
CA PHE A 91 3.86 20.15 15.85
C PHE A 91 3.46 21.35 16.71
N TYR A 92 4.39 22.27 16.92
CA TYR A 92 4.14 23.58 17.55
C TYR A 92 4.25 24.67 16.50
N TYR A 93 3.15 25.34 16.19
CA TYR A 93 3.03 26.14 14.97
C TYR A 93 2.22 27.41 15.15
N THR A 94 2.38 28.33 14.22
CA THR A 94 1.45 29.44 13.96
C THR A 94 0.94 29.37 12.53
N GLU A 95 -0.28 29.86 12.32
CA GLU A 95 -0.87 30.03 10.99
C GLU A 95 -0.49 31.41 10.44
N LEU A 96 -0.13 31.47 9.17
CA LEU A 96 0.13 32.70 8.43
C LEU A 96 -0.65 32.65 7.11
N PRO A 97 -1.07 33.80 6.57
CA PRO A 97 -1.60 33.82 5.22
C PRO A 97 -0.50 33.47 4.20
N THR A 98 -0.89 32.97 3.04
CA THR A 98 0.07 32.56 1.98
C THR A 98 0.72 33.74 1.26
N ASP A 99 0.16 34.95 1.39
CA ASP A 99 0.66 36.21 0.83
C ASP A 99 1.80 36.86 1.64
N VAL A 100 2.37 36.14 2.62
CA VAL A 100 3.58 36.55 3.34
C VAL A 100 4.72 35.54 3.22
N ASN A 101 5.93 36.08 3.05
CA ASN A 101 7.18 35.37 3.25
C ASN A 101 7.54 35.36 4.73
N PHE A 102 8.37 34.40 5.12
CA PHE A 102 8.86 34.30 6.48
C PHE A 102 10.32 33.89 6.54
N THR A 103 10.99 34.27 7.63
CA THR A 103 12.20 33.63 8.12
C THR A 103 11.96 33.23 9.57
N LEU A 104 11.94 31.92 9.83
CA LEU A 104 11.81 31.35 11.16
C LEU A 104 13.19 30.81 11.58
N SER A 105 13.72 31.32 12.69
CA SER A 105 14.98 30.87 13.27
C SER A 105 14.83 30.57 14.75
N ALA A 106 15.53 29.55 15.25
CA ALA A 106 15.58 29.26 16.68
C ALA A 106 16.87 28.54 17.09
N ASP A 107 17.19 28.60 18.37
CA ASP A 107 18.21 27.73 18.97
C ASP A 107 17.54 26.39 19.29
N VAL A 108 18.10 25.32 18.74
CA VAL A 108 17.59 23.94 18.86
C VAL A 108 18.64 23.08 19.53
N VAL A 109 18.24 22.42 20.62
CA VAL A 109 19.00 21.35 21.28
C VAL A 109 18.27 20.05 20.99
N LEU A 110 18.86 19.19 20.17
CA LEU A 110 18.35 17.84 19.94
C LEU A 110 18.81 16.95 21.10
N GLU A 111 17.86 16.49 21.91
CA GLU A 111 18.15 15.73 23.14
C GLU A 111 18.13 14.22 22.90
N GLN A 112 17.27 13.76 22.01
CA GLN A 112 17.05 12.34 21.72
C GLN A 112 16.64 12.17 20.27
N LEU A 113 17.21 11.17 19.59
CA LEU A 113 16.79 10.76 18.25
C LEU A 113 16.95 9.26 18.05
N GLY A 114 15.88 8.59 17.63
CA GLY A 114 15.86 7.15 17.36
C GLY A 114 15.47 6.29 18.56
N PRO A 115 15.24 4.98 18.34
CA PRO A 115 14.69 4.08 19.36
C PRO A 115 15.59 3.93 20.59
N GLU A 116 14.99 4.01 21.77
CA GLU A 116 15.66 3.79 23.07
C GLU A 116 15.70 2.31 23.48
N THR A 117 14.95 1.46 22.79
CA THR A 117 14.81 0.03 23.10
C THR A 117 16.00 -0.82 22.63
N GLY A 118 17.01 -0.21 22.00
CA GLY A 118 18.10 -0.90 21.32
C GLY A 118 17.77 -1.33 19.88
N ALA A 119 16.55 -1.09 19.41
CA ALA A 119 16.20 -1.22 18.01
C ALA A 119 16.98 -0.22 17.14
N THR A 120 17.22 -0.58 15.88
CA THR A 120 17.93 0.30 14.94
C THR A 120 17.00 1.41 14.43
N PRO A 121 17.52 2.64 14.22
CA PRO A 121 16.78 3.69 13.54
C PRO A 121 16.34 3.27 12.14
N ASN A 122 15.07 3.50 11.80
CA ASN A 122 14.53 3.20 10.47
C ASN A 122 14.53 4.42 9.54
N ARG A 123 15.10 5.55 9.99
CA ARG A 123 15.26 6.80 9.24
C ARG A 123 13.92 7.46 8.88
N GLN A 124 12.89 7.20 9.66
CA GLN A 124 11.59 7.88 9.63
C GLN A 124 11.36 8.76 10.87
N GLU A 125 12.36 8.82 11.75
CA GLU A 125 12.47 9.74 12.88
C GLU A 125 13.10 11.08 12.50
N GLY A 126 12.73 12.13 13.23
CA GLY A 126 13.35 13.43 13.08
C GLY A 126 12.65 14.56 13.82
N ALA A 127 13.34 15.70 13.89
CA ALA A 127 12.82 16.93 14.47
C ALA A 127 13.40 18.15 13.75
N GLY A 128 12.77 19.31 13.87
CA GLY A 128 13.29 20.54 13.29
C GLY A 128 12.21 21.56 12.97
N LEU A 129 12.44 22.36 11.92
CA LEU A 129 11.54 23.41 11.47
C LEU A 129 10.80 22.95 10.22
N MET A 130 9.53 23.31 10.08
CA MET A 130 8.69 22.91 8.95
C MET A 130 7.70 23.99 8.57
N VAL A 131 7.35 24.03 7.28
CA VAL A 131 6.10 24.62 6.77
C VAL A 131 5.27 23.57 6.05
N ARG A 132 3.94 23.64 6.21
CA ARG A 132 2.95 22.78 5.55
C ARG A 132 1.82 23.63 4.96
N ASP A 133 1.19 23.12 3.89
CA ASP A 133 -0.05 23.70 3.35
C ASP A 133 -1.29 23.33 4.18
N ILE A 134 -1.33 22.14 4.78
CA ILE A 134 -2.44 21.70 5.65
C ILE A 134 -1.96 20.96 6.90
N LEU A 135 -2.82 20.92 7.91
CA LEU A 135 -2.68 20.10 9.11
C LEU A 135 -3.52 18.82 8.98
N GLY A 136 -3.12 17.77 9.70
CA GLY A 136 -3.95 16.57 9.87
C GLY A 136 -5.02 16.78 10.95
N ALA A 137 -5.94 15.82 11.04
CA ALA A 137 -6.91 15.78 12.12
C ALA A 137 -6.20 15.59 13.47
N GLU A 138 -6.57 16.43 14.44
CA GLU A 138 -5.99 16.40 15.78
C GLU A 138 -6.25 15.06 16.47
N ARG A 139 -5.20 14.53 17.09
CA ARG A 139 -5.25 13.33 17.93
C ARG A 139 -6.19 13.55 19.10
N LEU A 140 -7.11 12.62 19.30
CA LEU A 140 -8.05 12.65 20.41
C LEU A 140 -7.37 12.28 21.73
N VAL A 141 -7.65 13.05 22.80
CA VAL A 141 -7.12 12.82 24.15
C VAL A 141 -8.25 12.94 25.19
N PRO A 142 -8.58 11.88 25.95
CA PRO A 142 -8.07 10.51 25.81
C PRO A 142 -8.46 9.91 24.45
N GLN A 143 -7.61 9.03 23.91
CA GLN A 143 -7.89 8.36 22.64
C GLN A 143 -9.02 7.34 22.85
N PRO A 144 -10.12 7.40 22.08
CA PRO A 144 -11.15 6.36 22.13
C PRO A 144 -10.58 5.00 21.76
N GLU A 145 -11.14 3.94 22.35
CA GLU A 145 -10.76 2.58 21.97
C GLU A 145 -11.00 2.34 20.48
N GLY A 146 -10.03 1.71 19.81
CA GLY A 146 -10.08 1.43 18.37
C GLY A 146 -9.97 2.67 17.47
N HIS A 147 -9.75 3.85 18.04
CA HIS A 147 -9.32 5.02 17.27
C HIS A 147 -7.80 4.97 17.07
N GLU A 148 -7.35 5.20 15.84
CA GLU A 148 -5.94 5.41 15.51
C GLU A 148 -5.88 6.46 14.39
N GLU A 149 -4.90 7.35 14.44
CA GLU A 149 -4.83 8.48 13.51
C GLU A 149 -4.50 8.01 12.09
N PHE A 150 -5.29 8.45 11.12
CA PHE A 150 -5.02 8.20 9.71
C PHE A 150 -3.74 8.95 9.26
N PRO A 151 -3.02 8.42 8.25
CA PRO A 151 -1.96 9.15 7.55
C PRO A 151 -2.38 10.58 7.17
N SER A 152 -1.51 11.58 7.36
CA SER A 152 -1.77 12.96 6.92
C SER A 152 -0.75 13.40 5.88
N ALA A 153 -1.19 13.51 4.63
CA ALA A 153 -0.37 13.95 3.51
C ALA A 153 -0.48 15.47 3.32
N SER A 154 0.65 16.11 3.01
CA SER A 154 0.74 17.55 2.78
C SER A 154 1.92 17.88 1.88
N ASN A 155 1.81 18.98 1.14
CA ASN A 155 2.97 19.62 0.55
C ASN A 155 3.70 20.39 1.65
N MET A 156 5.02 20.24 1.70
CA MET A 156 5.80 20.71 2.84
C MET A 156 7.24 21.04 2.47
N VAL A 157 7.89 21.82 3.33
CA VAL A 157 9.34 22.02 3.35
C VAL A 157 9.85 21.87 4.78
N MET A 158 10.96 21.16 4.98
CA MET A 158 11.59 20.94 6.29
C MET A 158 13.06 21.36 6.29
N ASN A 159 13.48 21.96 7.41
CA ASN A 159 14.85 21.91 7.88
C ASN A 159 14.93 20.83 8.98
N LEU A 160 15.41 19.64 8.60
CA LEU A 160 15.22 18.39 9.34
C LEU A 160 16.54 17.90 9.97
N LEU A 161 16.51 17.61 11.26
CA LEU A 161 17.48 16.77 11.95
C LEU A 161 16.99 15.31 11.89
N ARG A 162 17.80 14.42 11.30
CA ARG A 162 17.48 13.00 11.12
C ARG A 162 18.69 12.11 11.43
N SER A 163 18.46 10.86 11.79
CA SER A 163 19.55 9.94 12.16
C SER A 163 20.58 9.84 11.04
N HIS A 164 21.86 10.00 11.39
CA HIS A 164 22.96 9.93 10.43
C HIS A 164 23.06 8.56 9.77
N SER A 165 22.90 7.50 10.55
CA SER A 165 23.02 6.11 10.11
C SER A 165 21.82 5.27 10.60
N ARG A 166 21.83 3.96 10.35
CA ARG A 166 20.90 3.01 10.98
C ARG A 166 21.48 2.45 12.29
N THR A 167 22.33 3.23 12.95
CA THR A 167 22.88 2.93 14.27
C THR A 167 22.62 4.10 15.20
N ASN A 168 22.40 3.82 16.48
CA ASN A 168 22.30 4.84 17.53
C ASN A 168 23.71 5.37 17.86
N ASP A 169 24.28 6.16 16.96
CA ASP A 169 25.66 6.67 17.02
C ASP A 169 25.79 8.05 17.68
N GLY A 170 24.67 8.67 18.08
CA GLY A 170 24.64 10.03 18.61
C GLY A 170 24.90 11.11 17.57
N MET A 171 24.76 10.78 16.28
CA MET A 171 24.99 11.69 15.16
C MET A 171 23.70 11.97 14.39
N THR A 172 23.58 13.20 13.89
CA THR A 172 22.46 13.67 13.05
C THR A 172 22.96 14.23 11.74
N ASN A 173 22.13 14.12 10.71
CA ASN A 173 22.28 14.89 9.48
C ASN A 173 21.33 16.09 9.52
N PHE A 174 21.78 17.22 8.97
CA PHE A 174 20.94 18.34 8.61
C PHE A 174 20.46 18.15 7.17
N ASN A 175 19.15 18.10 7.00
CA ASN A 175 18.51 17.73 5.76
C ASN A 175 17.53 18.80 5.30
N ALA A 176 17.68 19.26 4.07
CA ALA A 176 16.69 20.02 3.34
C ALA A 176 15.72 19.04 2.68
N SER A 177 14.47 19.01 3.14
CA SER A 177 13.41 18.16 2.57
C SER A 177 12.27 18.99 2.02
N PHE A 178 11.64 18.52 0.94
CA PHE A 178 10.32 19.02 0.56
C PHE A 178 9.49 17.93 -0.12
N ARG A 179 8.18 17.98 0.07
CA ARG A 179 7.22 17.15 -0.68
C ARG A 179 6.31 18.02 -1.51
N GLU A 180 6.15 17.65 -2.77
CA GLU A 180 5.22 18.28 -3.71
C GLU A 180 4.31 17.23 -4.38
N GLY A 181 3.25 17.70 -5.03
CA GLY A 181 2.35 16.84 -5.79
C GLY A 181 1.28 16.15 -4.94
N VAL A 182 1.04 16.65 -3.73
CA VAL A 182 -0.08 16.21 -2.88
C VAL A 182 -1.27 17.13 -3.13
N TYR A 183 -2.38 16.59 -3.59
CA TYR A 183 -3.60 17.36 -3.87
C TYR A 183 -4.82 16.86 -3.10
N GLN A 184 -4.62 15.84 -2.28
CA GLN A 184 -5.63 15.24 -1.42
C GLN A 184 -5.00 14.98 -0.05
N PRO A 185 -5.74 15.11 1.06
CA PRO A 185 -5.17 15.02 2.40
C PRO A 185 -4.76 13.60 2.80
N TRP A 186 -5.23 12.58 2.07
CA TRP A 186 -4.75 11.19 2.15
C TRP A 186 -3.59 10.87 1.18
N GLY A 187 -3.22 11.82 0.32
CA GLY A 187 -2.12 11.69 -0.62
C GLY A 187 -2.52 11.55 -2.08
N THR A 188 -1.55 11.64 -2.98
CA THR A 188 -1.76 11.62 -4.43
C THR A 188 -0.70 10.76 -5.10
N ALA A 189 -1.13 9.96 -6.07
CA ALA A 189 -0.26 9.06 -6.84
C ALA A 189 0.87 9.84 -7.53
N GLY A 190 2.08 9.31 -7.48
CA GLY A 190 3.25 9.93 -8.09
C GLY A 190 3.75 11.20 -7.40
N ASN A 191 3.27 11.53 -6.19
CA ASN A 191 3.87 12.60 -5.39
C ASN A 191 5.37 12.38 -5.18
N ARG A 192 6.10 13.45 -4.89
CA ARG A 192 7.56 13.41 -4.81
C ARG A 192 8.06 14.00 -3.50
N LEU A 193 8.83 13.19 -2.78
CA LEU A 193 9.66 13.64 -1.66
C LEU A 193 11.12 13.78 -2.10
N SER A 194 11.65 15.00 -1.98
CA SER A 194 13.06 15.30 -2.21
C SER A 194 13.78 15.51 -0.89
N ARG A 195 15.03 15.05 -0.80
CA ARG A 195 15.86 15.11 0.40
C ARG A 195 17.30 15.38 0.01
N VAL A 196 17.91 16.37 0.66
CA VAL A 196 19.33 16.69 0.50
C VAL A 196 19.94 16.86 1.89
N ASP A 197 20.81 15.93 2.28
CA ASP A 197 21.68 16.15 3.44
C ASP A 197 22.71 17.21 3.06
N TYR A 198 22.69 18.34 3.75
CA TYR A 198 23.64 19.43 3.50
C TYR A 198 24.75 19.44 4.56
N ALA A 199 24.53 18.86 5.74
CA ALA A 199 25.61 18.47 6.65
C ALA A 199 25.32 17.09 7.23
N GLU A 200 26.36 16.26 7.34
CA GLU A 200 26.25 14.87 7.79
C GLU A 200 27.14 14.58 8.99
N GLY A 201 26.70 13.64 9.83
CA GLY A 201 27.53 13.11 10.92
C GLY A 201 27.85 14.14 12.01
N VAL A 202 26.90 15.05 12.28
CA VAL A 202 27.07 16.08 13.30
C VAL A 202 26.67 15.51 14.67
N PRO A 203 27.54 15.58 15.70
CA PRO A 203 27.18 15.15 17.03
C PRO A 203 26.00 15.96 17.57
N TYR A 204 25.05 15.30 18.22
CA TYR A 204 23.96 15.95 18.94
C TYR A 204 23.95 15.56 20.42
N GLY A 205 23.23 16.34 21.23
CA GLY A 205 23.03 16.08 22.65
C GLY A 205 22.80 17.38 23.41
N THR A 206 22.61 17.29 24.72
CA THR A 206 22.27 18.45 25.56
C THR A 206 23.37 19.52 25.64
N ALA A 207 24.60 19.19 25.23
CA ALA A 207 25.72 20.13 25.15
C ALA A 207 25.79 20.88 23.81
N GLU A 208 25.04 20.43 22.81
CA GLU A 208 25.09 20.95 21.44
C GLU A 208 23.87 21.82 21.18
N THR A 209 24.10 23.05 20.68
CA THR A 209 23.03 23.98 20.31
C THR A 209 23.22 24.40 18.86
N PHE A 210 22.14 24.30 18.09
CA PHE A 210 22.11 24.64 16.68
C PHE A 210 21.15 25.81 16.46
N ARG A 211 21.65 26.93 15.91
CA ARG A 211 20.76 27.97 15.38
C ARG A 211 20.25 27.50 14.02
N MET A 212 19.03 26.98 13.96
CA MET A 212 18.41 26.50 12.71
C MET A 212 17.51 27.57 12.12
N THR A 213 17.46 27.66 10.77
CA THR A 213 16.61 28.62 10.05
C THR A 213 15.87 27.96 8.89
N LEU A 214 14.62 28.35 8.67
CA LEU A 214 13.83 28.07 7.48
C LEU A 214 13.29 29.41 6.94
N THR A 215 13.61 29.72 5.68
CA THR A 215 13.19 30.95 5.01
C THR A 215 12.37 30.61 3.78
N ARG A 216 11.19 31.25 3.62
CA ARG A 216 10.44 31.34 2.37
C ARG A 216 10.81 32.64 1.66
N THR A 217 11.05 32.56 0.36
CA THR A 217 11.24 33.70 -0.54
C THR A 217 10.13 33.71 -1.60
N ASN A 218 10.10 34.74 -2.44
CA ASN A 218 9.16 34.82 -3.57
C ASN A 218 9.27 33.63 -4.55
N ASP A 219 10.46 33.04 -4.67
CA ASP A 219 10.76 31.98 -5.64
C ASP A 219 10.86 30.58 -5.02
N GLY A 220 11.20 30.45 -3.73
CA GLY A 220 11.38 29.15 -3.11
C GLY A 220 11.73 29.21 -1.62
N PHE A 221 12.64 28.32 -1.19
CA PHE A 221 13.00 28.17 0.21
C PHE A 221 14.50 27.99 0.43
N LYS A 222 14.96 28.40 1.61
CA LYS A 222 16.34 28.19 2.09
C LYS A 222 16.32 27.64 3.51
N VAL A 223 17.28 26.79 3.81
CA VAL A 223 17.52 26.28 5.16
C VAL A 223 18.95 26.52 5.58
N SER A 224 19.18 26.73 6.88
CA SER A 224 20.54 26.82 7.41
C SER A 224 20.64 26.23 8.82
N TYR A 225 21.87 25.91 9.22
CA TYR A 225 22.21 25.75 10.63
C TYR A 225 23.52 26.48 10.95
N ARG A 226 23.65 26.90 12.21
CA ARG A 226 24.90 27.40 12.78
C ARG A 226 25.19 26.77 14.13
N GLN A 227 26.44 26.37 14.35
CA GLN A 227 26.98 25.82 15.60
C GLN A 227 28.33 26.47 15.88
N GLY A 228 28.38 27.41 16.84
CA GLY A 228 29.55 28.27 17.03
C GLY A 228 29.88 29.04 15.73
N ASP A 229 31.12 28.91 15.24
CA ASP A 229 31.58 29.57 14.02
C ASP A 229 31.23 28.81 12.72
N LYS A 230 30.70 27.57 12.83
CA LYS A 230 30.30 26.78 11.67
C LYS A 230 28.90 27.19 11.26
N GLU A 231 28.73 27.68 10.04
CA GLU A 231 27.43 27.99 9.46
C GLU A 231 27.34 27.41 8.06
N GLN A 232 26.19 26.82 7.74
CA GLN A 232 25.92 26.30 6.42
C GLN A 232 24.49 26.60 6.00
N THR A 233 24.36 27.12 4.79
CA THR A 233 23.07 27.43 4.15
C THR A 233 22.90 26.58 2.90
N GLN A 234 21.67 26.15 2.64
CA GLN A 234 21.29 25.32 1.51
C GLN A 234 19.99 25.85 0.90
N ASP A 235 19.99 26.13 -0.41
CA ASP A 235 18.76 26.36 -1.15
C ASP A 235 17.99 25.04 -1.29
N VAL A 236 16.68 25.05 -1.05
CA VAL A 236 15.81 23.88 -1.21
C VAL A 236 15.41 23.75 -2.68
N LYS A 237 16.38 23.37 -3.52
CA LYS A 237 16.22 23.36 -4.98
C LYS A 237 15.02 22.50 -5.41
N GLY A 238 14.08 23.11 -6.12
CA GLY A 238 12.87 22.48 -6.64
C GLY A 238 11.62 22.73 -5.80
N ALA A 239 11.74 23.23 -4.57
CA ALA A 239 10.60 23.69 -3.79
C ALA A 239 10.23 25.12 -4.20
N ASN A 240 9.26 25.24 -5.12
CA ASN A 240 8.73 26.55 -5.50
C ASN A 240 7.94 27.16 -4.33
N ALA A 241 7.92 28.49 -4.19
CA ALA A 241 7.26 29.16 -3.08
C ALA A 241 5.77 28.83 -2.93
N ASN A 242 5.04 28.67 -4.04
CA ASN A 242 3.62 28.31 -4.07
C ASN A 242 3.32 26.85 -3.68
N ILE A 243 4.33 26.04 -3.33
CA ILE A 243 4.13 24.66 -2.85
C ILE A 243 3.21 24.59 -1.61
N VAL A 244 3.17 25.66 -0.81
CA VAL A 244 2.34 25.75 0.41
C VAL A 244 0.89 26.19 0.13
N GLU A 245 0.51 26.38 -1.14
CA GLU A 245 -0.80 26.91 -1.56
C GLU A 245 -1.68 25.84 -2.25
N MET A 246 -1.21 24.60 -2.31
CA MET A 246 -1.76 23.57 -3.21
C MET A 246 -3.10 22.99 -2.73
N GLN A 247 -3.23 22.71 -1.43
CA GLN A 247 -4.46 22.21 -0.83
C GLN A 247 -5.24 23.29 -0.08
N ASN A 248 -4.53 24.23 0.57
CA ASN A 248 -5.09 25.42 1.17
C ASN A 248 -4.37 26.65 0.59
N PRO A 249 -5.02 27.42 -0.31
CA PRO A 249 -4.39 28.59 -0.92
C PRO A 249 -4.36 29.80 0.02
N GLU A 250 -5.08 29.79 1.15
CA GLU A 250 -5.22 30.95 2.04
C GLU A 250 -4.21 30.94 3.18
N SER A 251 -3.85 29.76 3.70
CA SER A 251 -3.01 29.63 4.89
C SER A 251 -1.81 28.69 4.69
N GLN A 252 -0.70 29.03 5.35
CA GLN A 252 0.47 28.18 5.55
C GLN A 252 0.73 27.99 7.04
N TYR A 253 1.16 26.80 7.44
CA TYR A 253 1.41 26.45 8.84
C TYR A 253 2.90 26.27 9.08
N ILE A 254 3.52 27.20 9.83
CA ILE A 254 4.96 27.22 10.09
C ILE A 254 5.26 26.93 11.55
N GLY A 255 6.34 26.20 11.81
CA GLY A 255 6.70 25.90 13.19
C GLY A 255 7.77 24.85 13.38
N PHE A 256 7.69 24.18 14.52
CA PHE A 256 8.67 23.23 15.04
C PHE A 256 8.02 21.87 15.23
N PHE A 257 8.67 20.80 14.79
CA PHE A 257 8.09 19.45 14.86
C PHE A 257 9.05 18.43 15.47
N ALA A 258 8.48 17.35 15.99
CA ALA A 258 9.17 16.10 16.27
C ALA A 258 8.34 14.92 15.77
N SER A 259 9.02 13.84 15.37
CA SER A 259 8.41 12.61 14.89
C SER A 259 9.30 11.41 15.26
N ARG A 260 8.65 10.35 15.74
CA ARG A 260 9.16 8.99 15.98
C ARG A 260 10.43 8.94 16.81
N ASN A 261 10.30 8.89 18.13
CA ASN A 261 11.45 8.85 19.06
C ASN A 261 12.38 10.04 18.88
N ALA A 262 11.82 11.25 18.84
CA ALA A 262 12.59 12.48 18.77
C ALA A 262 12.19 13.42 19.91
N LYS A 263 13.19 14.08 20.50
CA LYS A 263 12.99 15.10 21.52
C LYS A 263 13.94 16.27 21.27
N MET A 264 13.40 17.48 21.24
CA MET A 264 14.19 18.69 21.13
C MET A 264 13.70 19.79 22.07
N SER A 265 14.62 20.60 22.55
CA SER A 265 14.33 21.86 23.23
C SER A 265 14.62 23.04 22.30
N VAL A 266 13.73 24.03 22.32
CA VAL A 266 13.77 25.18 21.42
C VAL A 266 13.73 26.46 22.26
N SER A 267 14.57 27.44 21.91
CA SER A 267 14.60 28.76 22.54
C SER A 267 15.02 29.86 21.55
N ASN A 268 14.97 31.12 21.99
CA ASN A 268 15.40 32.28 21.21
C ASN A 268 14.75 32.34 19.82
N VAL A 269 13.47 31.99 19.73
CA VAL A 269 12.72 31.98 18.47
C VAL A 269 12.62 33.41 17.92
N ASP A 270 12.99 33.56 16.64
CA ASP A 270 12.86 34.79 15.86
C ASP A 270 12.02 34.48 14.61
N LEU A 271 10.94 35.21 14.41
CA LEU A 271 10.08 35.12 13.24
C LEU A 271 9.99 36.49 12.59
N GLN A 272 10.49 36.58 11.36
CA GLN A 272 10.44 37.79 10.55
C GLN A 272 9.51 37.57 9.37
N LEU A 273 8.63 38.53 9.10
CA LEU A 273 7.67 38.48 8.00
C LEU A 273 7.97 39.57 6.98
N SER A 274 7.65 39.30 5.73
CA SER A 274 7.64 40.30 4.66
C SER A 274 6.52 39.98 3.67
N PRO A 275 6.02 40.97 2.91
CA PRO A 275 5.07 40.69 1.84
C PRO A 275 5.64 39.67 0.85
N ALA A 276 4.83 38.70 0.42
CA ALA A 276 5.18 37.80 -0.66
C ALA A 276 4.71 38.37 -2.00
N ASP A 277 5.61 38.35 -2.98
CA ASP A 277 5.31 38.46 -4.40
C ASP A 277 5.62 37.10 -5.03
N THR A 278 4.81 36.10 -4.63
CA THR A 278 5.04 34.69 -4.95
C THR A 278 5.08 34.49 -6.47
N ILE A 279 6.17 33.92 -6.95
CA ILE A 279 6.28 33.49 -8.34
C ILE A 279 5.45 32.22 -8.49
N ASP A 280 4.33 32.34 -9.19
CA ASP A 280 3.47 31.20 -9.49
C ASP A 280 4.21 30.21 -10.40
N ALA A 281 4.51 29.04 -9.86
CA ALA A 281 5.12 27.94 -10.58
C ALA A 281 4.06 26.91 -10.98
N PRO A 282 4.20 26.23 -12.12
CA PRO A 282 3.26 25.18 -12.51
C PRO A 282 3.13 24.12 -11.41
N LYS A 283 1.88 23.69 -11.16
CA LYS A 283 1.61 22.55 -10.28
C LYS A 283 2.45 21.35 -10.73
N TYR A 284 3.04 20.65 -9.76
CA TYR A 284 3.77 19.42 -10.03
C TYR A 284 2.87 18.43 -10.78
N GLN A 285 3.41 17.86 -11.85
CA GLN A 285 2.78 16.75 -12.55
C GLN A 285 3.73 15.56 -12.45
N ALA A 286 3.21 14.46 -11.92
CA ALA A 286 3.93 13.21 -11.89
C ALA A 286 4.38 12.85 -13.31
N LYS A 287 5.61 12.38 -13.44
CA LYS A 287 6.12 11.94 -14.74
C LYS A 287 5.28 10.78 -15.22
N GLN A 288 4.81 10.86 -16.46
CA GLN A 288 4.19 9.73 -17.13
C GLN A 288 5.18 8.56 -17.22
N GLU A 289 4.68 7.36 -17.01
CA GLU A 289 5.48 6.14 -17.12
C GLU A 289 5.95 5.94 -18.56
N GLN A 290 7.14 5.36 -18.74
CA GLN A 290 7.68 5.11 -20.08
C GLN A 290 6.75 4.19 -20.88
N LEU A 291 6.65 4.43 -22.19
CA LEU A 291 5.89 3.56 -23.08
C LEU A 291 6.50 2.15 -23.06
N MET A 292 5.69 1.19 -22.65
CA MET A 292 6.02 -0.23 -22.61
C MET A 292 5.16 -0.95 -23.64
N PHE A 293 5.80 -1.65 -24.58
CA PHE A 293 5.15 -2.52 -25.56
C PHE A 293 5.80 -3.90 -25.50
N GLN A 294 5.04 -4.91 -25.08
CA GLN A 294 5.55 -6.26 -24.78
C GLN A 294 4.95 -7.31 -25.70
N LEU A 295 5.80 -8.22 -26.18
CA LEU A 295 5.36 -9.44 -26.87
C LEU A 295 4.74 -10.42 -25.87
N ALA A 296 3.63 -11.05 -26.24
CA ALA A 296 2.90 -12.01 -25.42
C ALA A 296 2.67 -13.36 -26.13
N SER A 297 3.54 -13.69 -27.09
CA SER A 297 3.55 -14.99 -27.79
C SER A 297 4.94 -15.60 -27.87
N ALA A 298 5.00 -16.92 -27.88
CA ALA A 298 6.24 -17.70 -27.84
C ALA A 298 6.97 -17.71 -29.19
N ASP A 299 8.30 -17.82 -29.15
CA ASP A 299 9.17 -17.96 -30.33
C ASP A 299 9.18 -19.38 -30.93
N ARG A 300 8.39 -20.29 -30.36
CA ARG A 300 8.23 -21.67 -30.81
C ARG A 300 6.75 -22.05 -30.81
N SER A 301 6.35 -22.84 -31.78
CA SER A 301 4.97 -23.33 -31.88
C SER A 301 4.92 -24.79 -32.28
N ALA A 302 4.19 -25.59 -31.51
CA ALA A 302 3.88 -26.99 -31.85
C ALA A 302 2.62 -27.14 -32.72
N THR A 303 1.91 -26.04 -32.99
CA THR A 303 0.70 -25.99 -33.83
C THR A 303 0.89 -25.08 -35.04
N GLN A 304 0.13 -25.33 -36.10
CA GLN A 304 0.15 -24.47 -37.29
C GLN A 304 -0.61 -23.16 -37.08
N ARG A 305 -1.75 -23.22 -36.38
CA ARG A 305 -2.48 -22.04 -35.91
C ARG A 305 -1.76 -21.45 -34.71
N TYR A 306 -1.37 -20.19 -34.83
CA TYR A 306 -0.53 -19.51 -33.87
C TYR A 306 -1.09 -18.10 -33.56
N PRO A 307 -1.45 -17.82 -32.30
CA PRO A 307 -1.89 -16.49 -31.89
C PRO A 307 -0.69 -15.57 -31.73
N VAL A 308 -0.63 -14.50 -32.53
CA VAL A 308 0.30 -13.39 -32.31
C VAL A 308 -0.33 -12.41 -31.34
N GLN A 309 0.32 -12.17 -30.20
CA GLN A 309 -0.19 -11.33 -29.12
C GLN A 309 0.85 -10.34 -28.64
N ALA A 310 0.38 -9.17 -28.22
CA ALA A 310 1.19 -8.14 -27.59
C ALA A 310 0.30 -7.22 -26.75
N ARG A 311 0.89 -6.49 -25.81
CA ARG A 311 0.17 -5.50 -24.99
C ARG A 311 1.02 -4.26 -24.76
N ALA A 312 0.37 -3.13 -24.50
CA ALA A 312 1.04 -1.88 -24.17
C ALA A 312 0.40 -1.20 -22.96
N ASN A 313 1.16 -0.38 -22.24
CA ASN A 313 0.64 0.40 -21.12
C ASN A 313 -0.10 1.69 -21.53
N TYR A 314 -0.15 1.99 -22.83
CA TYR A 314 -0.91 3.11 -23.41
C TYR A 314 -1.81 2.61 -24.54
N SER A 315 -2.85 3.37 -24.85
CA SER A 315 -3.74 3.08 -25.98
C SER A 315 -3.04 3.38 -27.30
N GLY A 316 -3.37 2.65 -28.36
CA GLY A 316 -2.73 2.86 -29.66
C GLY A 316 -3.21 1.92 -30.75
N THR A 317 -2.41 1.83 -31.82
CA THR A 317 -2.64 0.91 -32.94
C THR A 317 -1.47 -0.06 -33.08
N VAL A 318 -1.79 -1.36 -33.17
CA VAL A 318 -0.82 -2.43 -33.46
C VAL A 318 -0.98 -2.87 -34.91
N GLU A 319 0.07 -2.69 -35.71
CA GLU A 319 0.22 -3.28 -37.04
C GLU A 319 1.05 -4.57 -36.95
N LEU A 320 0.56 -5.65 -37.54
CA LEU A 320 1.24 -6.94 -37.62
C LEU A 320 1.64 -7.25 -39.06
N LYS A 321 2.90 -7.62 -39.26
CA LYS A 321 3.38 -8.25 -40.49
C LYS A 321 3.86 -9.67 -40.25
N HIS A 322 3.57 -10.55 -41.20
CA HIS A 322 4.06 -11.93 -41.26
C HIS A 322 4.84 -12.13 -42.55
N ASN A 323 6.11 -12.53 -42.45
CA ASN A 323 7.03 -12.71 -43.57
C ASN A 323 7.07 -11.49 -44.52
N GLY A 324 7.05 -10.28 -43.95
CA GLY A 324 7.11 -9.02 -44.68
C GLY A 324 5.78 -8.50 -45.23
N LYS A 325 4.68 -9.24 -45.09
CA LYS A 325 3.33 -8.81 -45.53
C LYS A 325 2.48 -8.39 -44.34
N THR A 326 1.80 -7.25 -44.43
CA THR A 326 0.85 -6.81 -43.41
C THR A 326 -0.34 -7.78 -43.34
N VAL A 327 -0.63 -8.27 -42.14
CA VAL A 327 -1.69 -9.22 -41.81
C VAL A 327 -2.88 -8.51 -41.18
N SER A 328 -2.62 -7.58 -40.26
CA SER A 328 -3.66 -6.84 -39.55
C SER A 328 -3.16 -5.50 -39.06
N SER A 329 -4.09 -4.57 -38.86
CA SER A 329 -3.88 -3.32 -38.11
C SER A 329 -5.11 -3.09 -37.24
N LYS A 330 -4.93 -3.06 -35.91
CA LYS A 330 -6.03 -2.94 -34.94
C LYS A 330 -5.72 -1.88 -33.90
N LYS A 331 -6.74 -1.14 -33.50
CA LYS A 331 -6.68 -0.29 -32.30
C LYS A 331 -6.80 -1.19 -31.07
N VAL A 332 -6.07 -0.83 -30.02
CA VAL A 332 -6.12 -1.49 -28.71
C VAL A 332 -6.10 -0.43 -27.61
N ASN A 333 -6.85 -0.68 -26.55
CA ASN A 333 -6.79 0.14 -25.35
C ASN A 333 -5.52 -0.19 -24.54
N ALA A 334 -5.10 0.73 -23.67
CA ALA A 334 -4.05 0.45 -22.70
C ALA A 334 -4.36 -0.82 -21.90
N GLY A 335 -3.38 -1.71 -21.76
CA GLY A 335 -3.50 -2.98 -21.04
C GLY A 335 -4.12 -4.13 -21.84
N GLU A 336 -4.91 -3.82 -22.88
CA GLU A 336 -5.57 -4.82 -23.71
C GLU A 336 -4.53 -5.66 -24.47
N LEU A 337 -4.72 -6.97 -24.45
CA LEU A 337 -3.94 -7.89 -25.28
C LEU A 337 -4.44 -7.82 -26.73
N PHE A 338 -3.64 -7.22 -27.60
CA PHE A 338 -3.76 -7.46 -29.03
C PHE A 338 -3.67 -8.97 -29.27
N SER A 339 -4.57 -9.51 -30.09
CA SER A 339 -4.51 -10.90 -30.54
C SER A 339 -4.92 -11.04 -32.01
N GLN A 340 -4.12 -11.79 -32.76
CA GLN A 340 -4.39 -12.13 -34.16
C GLN A 340 -3.91 -13.55 -34.46
N GLN A 341 -4.83 -14.42 -34.87
CA GLN A 341 -4.49 -15.76 -35.34
C GLN A 341 -3.81 -15.71 -36.71
N VAL A 342 -2.72 -16.47 -36.85
CA VAL A 342 -1.94 -16.62 -38.09
C VAL A 342 -1.63 -18.10 -38.33
N GLU A 343 -1.67 -18.52 -39.60
CA GLU A 343 -1.24 -19.86 -40.02
C GLU A 343 0.26 -19.85 -40.35
N LEU A 344 1.06 -20.64 -39.62
CA LEU A 344 2.49 -20.80 -39.86
C LEU A 344 2.72 -21.61 -41.14
N ASN A 345 3.37 -21.01 -42.14
CA ASN A 345 3.51 -21.57 -43.49
C ASN A 345 4.96 -21.92 -43.87
N ARG A 346 5.90 -21.75 -42.93
CA ARG A 346 7.33 -22.09 -43.05
C ARG A 346 7.80 -22.76 -41.76
N ASP A 347 8.97 -23.40 -41.78
CA ASP A 347 9.61 -23.90 -40.55
C ASP A 347 9.99 -22.74 -39.62
N LYS A 348 10.38 -21.61 -40.22
CA LYS A 348 10.71 -20.36 -39.55
C LYS A 348 9.83 -19.24 -40.10
N ASN A 349 9.09 -18.57 -39.23
CA ASN A 349 8.12 -17.53 -39.59
C ASN A 349 8.53 -16.21 -38.95
N GLN A 350 8.74 -15.19 -39.78
CA GLN A 350 9.19 -13.87 -39.33
C GLN A 350 7.98 -12.98 -39.03
N PHE A 351 8.00 -12.31 -37.89
CA PHE A 351 6.95 -11.38 -37.46
C PHE A 351 7.52 -10.01 -37.12
N GLU A 352 6.78 -8.97 -37.48
CA GLU A 352 7.05 -7.59 -37.07
C GLU A 352 5.74 -7.00 -36.51
N LEU A 353 5.79 -6.53 -35.28
CA LEU A 353 4.72 -5.79 -34.62
C LEU A 353 5.16 -4.34 -34.50
N THR A 354 4.36 -3.42 -35.02
CA THR A 354 4.57 -1.97 -34.87
C THR A 354 3.45 -1.39 -34.02
N PHE A 355 3.79 -0.82 -32.88
CA PHE A 355 2.86 -0.08 -32.03
C PHE A 355 3.05 1.42 -32.21
N THR A 356 1.94 2.12 -32.44
CA THR A 356 1.90 3.60 -32.44
C THR A 356 0.93 4.04 -31.37
N ALA A 357 1.46 4.65 -30.30
CA ALA A 357 0.65 5.20 -29.23
C ALA A 357 -0.15 6.42 -29.71
N ILE A 358 -1.32 6.65 -29.13
CA ILE A 358 -2.08 7.90 -29.33
C ILE A 358 -1.89 8.90 -28.17
N GLU A 359 -1.22 8.46 -27.11
CA GLU A 359 -1.00 9.16 -25.86
C GLU A 359 0.28 8.65 -25.18
N GLY A 360 0.71 9.33 -24.12
CA GLY A 360 1.90 8.97 -23.35
C GLY A 360 3.13 9.84 -23.68
N PRO A 361 4.29 9.53 -23.09
CA PRO A 361 5.47 10.40 -23.13
C PRO A 361 6.18 10.43 -24.50
N THR A 362 5.87 9.48 -25.39
CA THR A 362 6.34 9.47 -26.78
C THR A 362 5.26 8.86 -27.68
N LEU A 363 5.17 9.36 -28.91
CA LEU A 363 4.33 8.82 -29.99
C LEU A 363 5.16 8.08 -31.04
N ASP A 364 6.46 7.89 -30.78
CA ASP A 364 7.37 7.18 -31.67
C ASP A 364 6.97 5.71 -31.80
N LYS A 365 7.09 5.18 -33.01
CA LYS A 365 6.76 3.79 -33.30
C LYS A 365 7.67 2.84 -32.52
N GLN A 366 7.07 1.98 -31.72
CA GLN A 366 7.77 0.85 -31.11
C GLN A 366 7.68 -0.36 -32.02
N ILE A 367 8.80 -1.00 -32.31
CA ILE A 367 8.85 -2.13 -33.25
C ILE A 367 9.44 -3.35 -32.54
N LEU A 368 8.68 -4.43 -32.49
CA LEU A 368 9.14 -5.75 -32.05
C LEU A 368 9.29 -6.66 -33.27
N ARG A 369 10.46 -7.29 -33.41
CA ARG A 369 10.74 -8.29 -34.47
C ARG A 369 11.13 -9.60 -33.82
N TYR A 370 10.54 -10.69 -34.28
CA TYR A 370 10.84 -12.02 -33.74
C TYR A 370 10.57 -13.11 -34.79
N GLU A 371 11.17 -14.28 -34.57
CA GLU A 371 11.01 -15.47 -35.41
C GLU A 371 10.26 -16.54 -34.61
N VAL A 372 9.30 -17.22 -35.23
CA VAL A 372 8.64 -18.40 -34.68
C VAL A 372 9.12 -19.65 -35.40
N THR A 373 9.72 -20.57 -34.65
CA THR A 373 10.15 -21.88 -35.14
C THR A 373 9.06 -22.92 -34.90
N ARG A 374 8.65 -23.63 -35.95
CA ARG A 374 7.74 -24.78 -35.83
C ARG A 374 8.45 -25.96 -35.19
N VAL A 375 7.79 -26.60 -34.24
CA VAL A 375 8.26 -27.81 -33.56
C VAL A 375 7.22 -28.91 -33.77
N SER A 376 7.67 -30.16 -33.90
CA SER A 376 6.77 -31.31 -34.01
C SER A 376 6.69 -32.02 -32.67
N LEU A 377 5.47 -32.19 -32.15
CA LEU A 377 5.18 -32.98 -30.96
C LEU A 377 4.06 -33.99 -31.30
N PRO A 378 4.10 -35.23 -30.76
CA PRO A 378 3.05 -36.23 -31.01
C PRO A 378 1.66 -35.78 -30.55
N ASN A 379 1.57 -35.09 -29.42
CA ASN A 379 0.32 -34.53 -28.89
C ASN A 379 0.59 -33.10 -28.35
N PRO A 380 0.56 -32.07 -29.20
CA PRO A 380 0.98 -30.72 -28.81
C PRO A 380 0.06 -30.06 -27.76
N LEU A 381 -1.19 -30.52 -27.62
CA LEU A 381 -2.16 -29.96 -26.67
C LEU A 381 -2.13 -30.63 -25.29
N GLN A 382 -1.36 -31.69 -25.11
CA GLN A 382 -1.20 -32.35 -23.82
C GLN A 382 0.25 -32.77 -23.62
N LEU A 383 0.95 -32.07 -22.73
CA LEU A 383 2.37 -32.28 -22.46
C LEU A 383 2.56 -32.85 -21.07
N HIS A 384 3.15 -34.04 -20.98
CA HIS A 384 3.59 -34.62 -19.72
C HIS A 384 4.98 -34.10 -19.33
N VAL A 385 5.10 -33.74 -18.06
CA VAL A 385 6.32 -33.19 -17.46
C VAL A 385 6.64 -34.00 -16.21
N SER A 386 7.92 -34.27 -15.95
CA SER A 386 8.38 -34.98 -14.74
C SER A 386 9.61 -34.28 -14.17
N PRO A 387 9.95 -34.48 -12.88
CA PRO A 387 11.18 -33.92 -12.31
C PRO A 387 12.44 -34.38 -13.04
N SER A 388 12.45 -35.61 -13.58
CA SER A 388 13.52 -36.17 -14.41
C SER A 388 13.33 -35.96 -15.92
N GLY A 389 12.37 -35.12 -16.31
CA GLY A 389 12.10 -34.81 -17.70
C GLY A 389 13.26 -34.05 -18.33
N THR A 390 13.33 -34.05 -19.66
CA THR A 390 14.40 -33.36 -20.40
C THR A 390 13.84 -32.55 -21.55
N ALA A 391 14.59 -31.55 -22.01
CA ALA A 391 14.25 -30.77 -23.20
C ALA A 391 14.18 -31.62 -24.48
N SER A 392 14.77 -32.81 -24.48
CA SER A 392 14.71 -33.80 -25.57
C SER A 392 13.53 -34.77 -25.45
N GLY A 393 12.74 -34.69 -24.39
CA GLY A 393 11.46 -35.39 -24.26
C GLY A 393 10.51 -35.04 -25.42
N ASN A 394 9.51 -35.88 -25.65
CA ASN A 394 8.51 -35.65 -26.70
C ASN A 394 7.13 -35.26 -26.12
N GLY A 395 7.05 -35.01 -24.81
CA GLY A 395 5.82 -34.61 -24.13
C GLY A 395 4.85 -35.76 -23.84
N SER A 396 5.21 -37.02 -24.16
CA SER A 396 4.44 -38.19 -23.74
C SER A 396 4.80 -38.62 -22.32
N ALA A 397 3.90 -39.35 -21.64
CA ALA A 397 4.17 -39.87 -20.30
C ALA A 397 5.45 -40.74 -20.22
N ALA A 398 5.81 -41.44 -21.30
CA ALA A 398 7.00 -42.29 -21.36
C ALA A 398 8.31 -41.53 -21.65
N LYS A 399 8.22 -40.32 -22.23
CA LYS A 399 9.37 -39.44 -22.52
C LYS A 399 8.98 -37.98 -22.19
N PRO A 400 8.76 -37.69 -20.90
CA PRO A 400 8.26 -36.40 -20.45
C PRO A 400 9.26 -35.28 -20.73
N LEU A 401 8.74 -34.06 -20.91
CA LEU A 401 9.54 -32.85 -21.01
C LEU A 401 9.99 -32.39 -19.62
N ASP A 402 11.05 -31.58 -19.56
CA ASP A 402 11.25 -30.71 -18.39
C ASP A 402 10.21 -29.58 -18.37
N PHE A 403 10.02 -28.97 -17.18
CA PHE A 403 8.96 -28.00 -16.96
C PHE A 403 9.11 -26.74 -17.83
N ALA A 404 10.32 -26.17 -17.90
CA ALA A 404 10.59 -24.96 -18.68
C ALA A 404 10.34 -25.19 -20.19
N THR A 405 10.77 -26.32 -20.73
CA THR A 405 10.56 -26.65 -22.15
C THR A 405 9.08 -26.85 -22.46
N ALA A 406 8.32 -27.48 -21.57
CA ALA A 406 6.88 -27.66 -21.76
C ALA A 406 6.14 -26.32 -21.77
N VAL A 407 6.47 -25.40 -20.85
CA VAL A 407 5.89 -24.04 -20.83
C VAL A 407 6.17 -23.28 -22.12
N ALA A 408 7.40 -23.37 -22.64
CA ALA A 408 7.79 -22.73 -23.90
C ALA A 408 7.10 -23.31 -25.15
N LEU A 409 6.67 -24.57 -25.09
CA LEU A 409 6.08 -25.29 -26.22
C LEU A 409 4.56 -25.38 -26.19
N LEU A 410 3.93 -25.19 -25.04
CA LEU A 410 2.49 -25.40 -24.86
C LEU A 410 1.70 -24.37 -25.69
N PRO A 411 0.88 -24.81 -26.67
CA PRO A 411 -0.01 -23.94 -27.42
C PRO A 411 -1.14 -23.38 -26.54
N ALA A 412 -1.78 -22.29 -26.97
CA ALA A 412 -3.03 -21.83 -26.34
C ALA A 412 -4.08 -22.94 -26.38
N GLY A 413 -4.84 -23.11 -25.29
CA GLY A 413 -5.78 -24.23 -25.12
C GLY A 413 -5.13 -25.56 -24.71
N GLY A 414 -3.80 -25.64 -24.61
CA GLY A 414 -3.08 -26.84 -24.20
C GLY A 414 -3.07 -27.05 -22.68
N THR A 415 -2.75 -28.28 -22.27
CA THR A 415 -2.54 -28.67 -20.87
C THR A 415 -1.13 -29.24 -20.65
N ILE A 416 -0.44 -28.76 -19.61
CA ILE A 416 0.71 -29.44 -19.01
C ILE A 416 0.21 -30.30 -17.84
N ILE A 417 0.62 -31.57 -17.82
CA ILE A 417 0.37 -32.52 -16.75
C ILE A 417 1.71 -32.78 -16.04
N LEU A 418 1.83 -32.30 -14.81
CA LEU A 418 2.98 -32.53 -13.93
C LEU A 418 2.83 -33.90 -13.27
N GLN A 419 3.78 -34.80 -13.48
CA GLN A 419 3.88 -36.06 -12.74
C GLN A 419 4.29 -35.79 -11.28
N GLU A 420 4.00 -36.75 -10.40
CA GLU A 420 4.38 -36.67 -8.98
C GLU A 420 5.86 -36.31 -8.79
N GLY A 421 6.13 -35.42 -7.83
CA GLY A 421 7.47 -35.09 -7.37
C GLY A 421 7.72 -33.60 -7.16
N ASP A 422 8.99 -33.31 -6.88
CA ASP A 422 9.48 -31.96 -6.57
C ASP A 422 10.07 -31.29 -7.80
N TYR A 423 9.66 -30.06 -8.04
CA TYR A 423 10.10 -29.23 -9.15
C TYR A 423 10.77 -27.97 -8.63
N GLN A 424 11.79 -27.52 -9.35
CA GLN A 424 12.28 -26.17 -9.18
C GLN A 424 11.27 -25.18 -9.77
N GLY A 425 11.07 -24.07 -9.07
CA GLY A 425 10.30 -22.95 -9.57
C GLY A 425 10.94 -22.33 -10.82
N ILE A 426 10.10 -21.79 -11.68
CA ILE A 426 10.48 -21.08 -12.91
C ILE A 426 9.68 -19.78 -13.02
N THR A 427 10.07 -18.91 -13.95
CA THR A 427 9.18 -17.87 -14.43
C THR A 427 8.36 -18.40 -15.59
N ILE A 428 7.03 -18.31 -15.52
CA ILE A 428 6.15 -18.44 -16.69
C ILE A 428 6.05 -17.06 -17.34
N PRO A 429 6.77 -16.78 -18.44
CA PRO A 429 6.91 -15.43 -18.97
C PRO A 429 5.64 -14.96 -19.68
N VAL A 430 5.48 -13.64 -19.87
CA VAL A 430 4.37 -13.03 -20.63
C VAL A 430 4.18 -13.69 -22.02
N THR A 431 5.28 -14.10 -22.68
CA THR A 431 5.25 -14.78 -23.98
C THR A 431 4.60 -16.17 -23.96
N ALA A 432 4.43 -16.76 -22.77
CA ALA A 432 3.74 -18.03 -22.59
C ALA A 432 2.22 -17.87 -22.37
N SER A 433 1.64 -16.67 -22.57
CA SER A 433 0.20 -16.43 -22.38
C SER A 433 -0.70 -17.33 -23.24
N GLY A 434 -1.87 -17.67 -22.70
CA GLY A 434 -3.01 -18.19 -23.47
C GLY A 434 -3.78 -17.08 -24.17
N THR A 435 -5.01 -17.35 -24.58
CA THR A 435 -5.98 -16.33 -25.07
C THR A 435 -7.26 -16.40 -24.23
N ALA A 436 -8.11 -15.37 -24.31
CA ALA A 436 -9.39 -15.34 -23.60
C ALA A 436 -10.29 -16.54 -23.93
N GLU A 437 -10.24 -17.03 -25.17
CA GLU A 437 -11.00 -18.19 -25.65
C GLU A 437 -10.29 -19.52 -25.42
N GLN A 438 -8.97 -19.49 -25.20
CA GLN A 438 -8.11 -20.68 -25.15
C GLN A 438 -7.06 -20.54 -24.04
N MET A 439 -7.52 -20.60 -22.79
CA MET A 439 -6.64 -20.64 -21.63
C MET A 439 -5.70 -21.85 -21.69
N LYS A 440 -4.50 -21.70 -21.12
CA LYS A 440 -3.56 -22.80 -20.91
C LYS A 440 -3.78 -23.42 -19.53
N TYR A 441 -3.49 -24.70 -19.38
CA TYR A 441 -3.68 -25.41 -18.13
C TYR A 441 -2.37 -25.96 -17.58
N LEU A 442 -2.15 -25.82 -16.28
CA LEU A 442 -1.10 -26.50 -15.53
C LEU A 442 -1.76 -27.34 -14.44
N LYS A 443 -1.64 -28.67 -14.53
CA LYS A 443 -2.33 -29.59 -13.64
C LYS A 443 -1.36 -30.60 -13.04
N ALA A 444 -1.50 -30.91 -11.76
CA ALA A 444 -0.91 -32.12 -11.22
C ALA A 444 -1.62 -33.37 -11.77
N ALA A 445 -0.84 -34.43 -12.01
CA ALA A 445 -1.36 -35.78 -12.18
C ALA A 445 -1.85 -36.34 -10.83
N GLU A 446 -2.30 -37.59 -10.81
CA GLU A 446 -2.53 -38.31 -9.54
C GLU A 446 -1.23 -38.36 -8.74
N GLY A 447 -1.24 -37.87 -7.49
CA GLY A 447 -0.07 -37.81 -6.60
C GLY A 447 0.28 -36.39 -6.15
N LYS A 448 1.38 -36.26 -5.40
CA LYS A 448 1.83 -34.98 -4.82
C LYS A 448 2.80 -34.24 -5.76
N VAL A 449 2.42 -33.06 -6.25
CA VAL A 449 3.28 -32.18 -7.06
C VAL A 449 3.64 -30.95 -6.25
N ARG A 450 4.95 -30.71 -6.05
CA ARG A 450 5.46 -29.58 -5.28
C ARG A 450 6.43 -28.74 -6.08
N ILE A 451 6.28 -27.43 -6.02
CA ILE A 451 7.32 -26.46 -6.41
C ILE A 451 8.07 -26.07 -5.15
N VAL A 452 9.39 -26.32 -5.10
CA VAL A 452 10.22 -26.22 -3.88
C VAL A 452 11.19 -25.03 -3.87
N SER A 453 11.03 -24.11 -4.82
CA SER A 453 11.76 -22.84 -4.90
C SER A 453 10.85 -21.77 -5.51
N GLU A 454 11.28 -20.51 -5.44
CA GLU A 454 10.48 -19.36 -5.86
C GLU A 454 9.85 -19.55 -7.25
N PHE A 455 8.55 -19.30 -7.32
CA PHE A 455 7.78 -19.51 -8.54
C PHE A 455 7.12 -18.19 -8.97
N GLN A 456 7.22 -17.86 -10.26
CA GLN A 456 6.72 -16.58 -10.77
C GLN A 456 5.86 -16.81 -12.01
N HIS A 457 4.71 -16.13 -12.06
CA HIS A 457 3.75 -16.19 -13.15
C HIS A 457 3.47 -14.81 -13.74
N ASP A 458 4.07 -14.51 -14.88
CA ASP A 458 3.88 -13.25 -15.62
C ASP A 458 2.84 -13.38 -16.76
N ALA A 459 2.47 -14.61 -17.12
CA ALA A 459 1.61 -14.88 -18.25
C ALA A 459 0.12 -14.61 -17.97
N ASN A 460 -0.67 -14.48 -19.04
CA ASN A 460 -2.11 -14.25 -18.96
C ASN A 460 -2.88 -15.49 -19.42
N TYR A 461 -4.12 -15.64 -18.97
CA TYR A 461 -5.03 -16.71 -19.42
C TYR A 461 -4.50 -18.12 -19.14
N TRP A 462 -4.08 -18.37 -17.90
CA TRP A 462 -3.75 -19.70 -17.41
C TRP A 462 -4.74 -20.18 -16.34
N HIS A 463 -4.92 -21.50 -16.24
CA HIS A 463 -5.64 -22.17 -15.16
C HIS A 463 -4.72 -23.22 -14.51
N TYR A 464 -4.49 -23.04 -13.21
CA TYR A 464 -3.71 -23.93 -12.36
C TYR A 464 -4.65 -24.82 -11.55
N GLU A 465 -4.30 -26.10 -11.40
CA GLU A 465 -5.10 -27.06 -10.63
C GLU A 465 -4.22 -28.02 -9.81
N ASN A 466 -4.46 -28.08 -8.49
CA ASN A 466 -3.84 -29.02 -7.54
C ASN A 466 -2.30 -28.90 -7.45
N ILE A 467 -1.76 -27.71 -7.20
CA ILE A 467 -0.31 -27.48 -7.14
C ILE A 467 0.08 -26.94 -5.76
N GLU A 468 1.11 -27.55 -5.16
CA GLU A 468 1.71 -27.09 -3.92
C GLU A 468 2.98 -26.28 -4.20
N VAL A 469 3.17 -25.16 -3.51
CA VAL A 469 4.42 -24.40 -3.43
C VAL A 469 4.89 -24.46 -1.99
N ALA A 470 5.96 -25.21 -1.72
CA ALA A 470 6.40 -25.56 -0.38
C ALA A 470 7.79 -24.97 -0.10
N GLY A 471 7.92 -24.21 0.98
CA GLY A 471 9.20 -23.58 1.34
C GLY A 471 9.56 -22.37 0.49
N ALA A 472 8.61 -21.84 -0.30
CA ALA A 472 8.86 -20.82 -1.31
C ALA A 472 7.64 -19.93 -1.56
N GLN A 473 7.88 -18.74 -2.11
CA GLN A 473 6.84 -17.79 -2.49
C GLN A 473 6.29 -18.10 -3.90
N PHE A 474 5.02 -17.76 -4.12
CA PHE A 474 4.42 -17.75 -5.46
C PHE A 474 3.97 -16.34 -5.86
N PHE A 475 4.61 -15.77 -6.89
CA PHE A 475 4.30 -14.45 -7.42
C PHE A 475 3.42 -14.52 -8.68
N VAL A 476 2.39 -13.68 -8.72
CA VAL A 476 1.48 -13.51 -9.86
C VAL A 476 1.53 -12.05 -10.32
N HIS A 477 2.12 -11.82 -11.49
CA HIS A 477 2.12 -10.53 -12.19
C HIS A 477 1.18 -10.51 -13.40
N GLY A 478 0.78 -11.69 -13.87
CA GLY A 478 -0.14 -11.87 -14.98
C GLY A 478 -1.59 -11.46 -14.67
N SER A 479 -2.41 -11.39 -15.70
CA SER A 479 -3.84 -11.08 -15.61
C SER A 479 -4.72 -12.18 -16.19
N HIS A 480 -6.00 -12.21 -15.77
CA HIS A 480 -7.00 -13.17 -16.26
C HIS A 480 -6.61 -14.63 -16.03
N ASN A 481 -5.95 -14.93 -14.91
CA ASN A 481 -5.58 -16.29 -14.54
C ASN A 481 -6.53 -16.87 -13.49
N GLN A 482 -6.60 -18.20 -13.44
CA GLN A 482 -7.33 -18.96 -12.44
C GLN A 482 -6.36 -19.87 -11.68
N PHE A 483 -6.43 -19.82 -10.35
CA PHE A 483 -5.61 -20.62 -9.46
C PHE A 483 -6.53 -21.43 -8.56
N GLU A 484 -6.71 -22.70 -8.88
CA GLU A 484 -7.64 -23.59 -8.19
C GLU A 484 -6.87 -24.65 -7.39
N LYS A 485 -7.23 -24.83 -6.11
CA LYS A 485 -6.59 -25.81 -5.22
C LYS A 485 -5.09 -25.65 -5.17
N MET A 486 -4.65 -24.40 -5.06
CA MET A 486 -3.26 -24.09 -4.74
C MET A 486 -3.03 -24.28 -3.24
N VAL A 487 -1.87 -24.80 -2.88
CA VAL A 487 -1.40 -24.83 -1.49
C VAL A 487 -0.06 -24.13 -1.43
N THR A 488 0.06 -23.02 -0.71
CA THR A 488 1.36 -22.35 -0.49
C THR A 488 1.70 -22.38 0.99
N HIS A 489 2.90 -22.85 1.35
CA HIS A 489 3.23 -22.90 2.77
C HIS A 489 4.72 -22.87 3.09
N SER A 490 5.02 -22.50 4.33
CA SER A 490 6.38 -22.45 4.85
C SER A 490 7.30 -21.55 4.02
N ALA A 491 6.73 -20.54 3.37
CA ALA A 491 7.49 -19.59 2.58
C ALA A 491 8.37 -18.71 3.49
N PRO A 492 9.54 -18.28 3.02
CA PRO A 492 10.45 -17.39 3.75
C PRO A 492 9.97 -15.93 3.80
N ASP A 493 8.77 -15.67 3.27
CA ASP A 493 7.99 -14.44 3.30
C ASP A 493 6.54 -14.85 2.94
N THR A 494 5.71 -13.99 2.34
CA THR A 494 4.31 -14.28 1.99
C THR A 494 4.15 -15.48 1.05
N GLY A 495 3.18 -16.36 1.33
CA GLY A 495 2.96 -17.58 0.56
C GLY A 495 2.50 -17.35 -0.88
N PHE A 496 1.40 -16.60 -1.07
CA PHE A 496 0.82 -16.31 -2.39
C PHE A 496 0.66 -14.80 -2.60
N VAL A 497 1.30 -14.25 -3.64
CA VAL A 497 1.39 -12.80 -3.86
C VAL A 497 0.88 -12.43 -5.25
N ILE A 498 -0.21 -11.66 -5.32
CA ILE A 498 -0.60 -10.89 -6.51
C ILE A 498 -0.05 -9.48 -6.37
N THR A 499 0.81 -9.07 -7.29
CA THR A 499 1.44 -7.74 -7.29
C THR A 499 1.86 -7.36 -8.71
N SER A 500 2.47 -6.20 -8.91
CA SER A 500 3.10 -5.88 -10.19
C SER A 500 4.45 -5.19 -10.00
N PRO A 501 5.40 -5.40 -10.93
CA PRO A 501 6.64 -4.64 -10.94
C PRO A 501 6.39 -3.13 -11.00
N GLU A 502 7.31 -2.35 -10.44
CA GLU A 502 7.29 -0.90 -10.56
C GLU A 502 7.44 -0.46 -12.04
N LYS A 503 6.92 0.73 -12.37
CA LYS A 503 7.14 1.42 -13.67
C LYS A 503 6.61 0.70 -14.92
N ILE A 504 5.79 -0.34 -14.77
CA ILE A 504 5.13 -0.98 -15.93
C ILE A 504 3.89 -0.19 -16.41
N GLY A 505 3.39 0.73 -15.59
CA GLY A 505 2.16 1.49 -15.82
C GLY A 505 0.90 0.74 -15.38
N ARG A 506 -0.07 1.49 -14.84
CA ARG A 506 -1.30 0.95 -14.24
C ARG A 506 -2.05 -0.04 -15.14
N ALA A 507 -2.11 0.24 -16.44
CA ALA A 507 -2.84 -0.59 -17.38
C ALA A 507 -2.27 -2.02 -17.52
N LEU A 508 -1.03 -2.26 -17.08
CA LEU A 508 -0.39 -3.58 -17.08
C LEU A 508 -0.38 -4.26 -15.71
N TRP A 509 -0.98 -3.65 -14.68
CA TRP A 509 -1.04 -4.25 -13.36
C TRP A 509 -1.86 -5.55 -13.36
N ALA A 510 -1.44 -6.52 -12.55
CA ALA A 510 -2.08 -7.82 -12.39
C ALA A 510 -3.56 -7.64 -12.03
N SER A 511 -4.44 -8.08 -12.94
CA SER A 511 -5.88 -7.81 -12.89
C SER A 511 -6.68 -9.07 -13.20
N TYR A 512 -7.91 -9.14 -12.70
CA TYR A 512 -8.88 -10.18 -13.04
C TYR A 512 -8.39 -11.61 -12.79
N ASN A 513 -7.51 -11.81 -11.81
CA ASN A 513 -7.11 -13.15 -11.38
C ASN A 513 -8.13 -13.69 -10.38
N THR A 514 -8.44 -14.98 -10.46
CA THR A 514 -9.33 -15.66 -9.51
C THR A 514 -8.59 -16.78 -8.81
N VAL A 515 -8.54 -16.73 -7.48
CA VAL A 515 -7.97 -17.78 -6.61
C VAL A 515 -9.12 -18.50 -5.93
N ILE A 516 -9.17 -19.82 -6.04
CA ILE A 516 -10.35 -20.65 -5.72
C ILE A 516 -9.92 -21.87 -4.91
N ASP A 517 -10.64 -22.18 -3.84
CA ASP A 517 -10.48 -23.41 -3.04
C ASP A 517 -9.01 -23.65 -2.64
N SER A 518 -8.28 -22.57 -2.33
CA SER A 518 -6.84 -22.57 -2.13
C SER A 518 -6.47 -22.28 -0.68
N GLU A 519 -5.31 -22.75 -0.26
CA GLU A 519 -4.82 -22.66 1.12
C GLU A 519 -3.44 -22.00 1.18
N SER A 520 -3.24 -21.09 2.14
CA SER A 520 -1.92 -20.52 2.42
C SER A 520 -1.60 -20.46 3.91
N PHE A 521 -0.49 -21.07 4.32
CA PHE A 521 -0.20 -21.24 5.75
C PHE A 521 1.27 -21.37 6.15
N ASN A 522 1.55 -21.22 7.44
CA ASN A 522 2.87 -21.46 8.04
C ASN A 522 3.99 -20.59 7.44
N ASN A 523 3.65 -19.45 6.84
CA ASN A 523 4.60 -18.55 6.19
C ASN A 523 5.27 -17.64 7.23
N MET A 524 6.58 -17.42 7.09
CA MET A 524 7.34 -16.62 8.05
C MET A 524 8.58 -15.97 7.45
N ASP A 525 8.62 -14.64 7.52
CA ASP A 525 9.81 -13.86 7.22
C ASP A 525 10.75 -13.73 8.44
N PRO A 526 12.06 -13.48 8.24
CA PRO A 526 13.00 -13.34 9.35
C PRO A 526 12.64 -12.25 10.37
N SER A 527 11.95 -11.18 9.95
CA SER A 527 11.52 -10.12 10.85
C SER A 527 10.17 -10.38 11.54
N GLN A 528 9.42 -11.39 11.09
CA GLN A 528 8.16 -11.85 11.68
C GLN A 528 7.04 -10.80 11.64
N ILE A 529 7.05 -9.95 10.61
CA ILE A 529 6.12 -8.82 10.47
C ILE A 529 5.68 -8.56 9.03
N ASN A 530 5.96 -9.47 8.09
CA ASN A 530 5.62 -9.26 6.67
C ASN A 530 5.00 -10.49 5.97
N ALA A 531 5.24 -11.71 6.49
CA ALA A 531 4.81 -12.92 5.79
C ALA A 531 3.34 -13.24 6.04
N ASP A 532 2.52 -12.97 5.03
CA ASP A 532 1.09 -13.26 5.01
C ASP A 532 0.80 -14.64 4.41
N GLY A 533 -0.45 -15.07 4.49
CA GLY A 533 -0.95 -16.15 3.64
C GLY A 533 -1.16 -15.68 2.20
N PHE A 534 -2.18 -14.85 2.01
CA PHE A 534 -2.50 -14.25 0.72
C PHE A 534 -2.23 -12.74 0.74
N ALA A 535 -1.46 -12.26 -0.23
CA ALA A 535 -1.32 -10.84 -0.49
C ALA A 535 -1.82 -10.49 -1.89
N ALA A 536 -2.64 -9.43 -1.96
CA ALA A 536 -2.99 -8.77 -3.21
C ALA A 536 -2.72 -7.28 -3.02
N LYS A 537 -1.42 -6.93 -3.07
CA LYS A 537 -0.87 -5.67 -2.56
C LYS A 537 0.14 -5.05 -3.51
N MET A 538 0.34 -3.75 -3.35
CA MET A 538 1.30 -2.93 -4.11
C MET A 538 1.15 -3.07 -5.65
N ARG A 539 0.39 -2.17 -6.29
CA ARG A 539 0.21 -2.12 -7.75
C ARG A 539 -0.57 -3.30 -8.32
N ILE A 540 -1.72 -3.61 -7.73
CA ILE A 540 -2.68 -4.54 -8.33
C ILE A 540 -3.76 -3.78 -9.09
N GLY A 541 -4.17 -4.32 -10.24
CA GLY A 541 -5.30 -3.79 -10.99
C GLY A 541 -6.63 -4.39 -10.52
N ASP A 542 -7.68 -4.14 -11.28
CA ASP A 542 -9.06 -4.42 -10.87
C ASP A 542 -9.42 -5.90 -10.95
N GLY A 543 -10.44 -6.32 -10.19
CA GLY A 543 -11.11 -7.61 -10.38
C GLY A 543 -10.38 -8.84 -9.82
N ASN A 544 -9.29 -8.66 -9.06
CA ASN A 544 -8.66 -9.78 -8.36
C ASN A 544 -9.61 -10.33 -7.27
N THR A 545 -9.85 -11.65 -7.29
CA THR A 545 -10.90 -12.29 -6.49
C THR A 545 -10.38 -13.55 -5.80
N PHE A 546 -10.73 -13.73 -4.53
CA PHE A 546 -10.45 -14.94 -3.73
C PHE A 546 -11.77 -15.59 -3.31
N ILE A 547 -11.93 -16.89 -3.54
CA ILE A 547 -13.19 -17.63 -3.33
C ILE A 547 -12.91 -18.93 -2.57
N ARG A 548 -13.53 -19.11 -1.40
CA ARG A 548 -13.41 -20.32 -0.57
C ARG A 548 -11.95 -20.66 -0.22
N CYS A 549 -11.14 -19.63 0.02
CA CYS A 549 -9.75 -19.81 0.38
C CYS A 549 -9.56 -19.91 1.91
N LEU A 550 -8.51 -20.61 2.34
CA LEU A 550 -8.14 -20.78 3.75
C LEU A 550 -6.78 -20.14 3.99
N SER A 551 -6.68 -19.26 4.98
CA SER A 551 -5.40 -18.65 5.38
C SER A 551 -5.18 -18.79 6.88
N HIS A 552 -4.08 -19.43 7.29
CA HIS A 552 -3.85 -19.69 8.71
C HIS A 552 -2.41 -19.84 9.13
N HIS A 553 -2.14 -19.59 10.41
CA HIS A 553 -0.80 -19.78 10.98
C HIS A 553 0.30 -19.08 10.16
N ASN A 554 0.00 -17.91 9.59
CA ASN A 554 1.00 -17.04 9.01
C ASN A 554 1.51 -16.08 10.08
N ILE A 555 2.81 -15.74 10.04
CA ILE A 555 3.40 -14.93 11.12
C ILE A 555 2.85 -13.50 11.16
N ASP A 556 2.46 -12.92 10.01
CA ASP A 556 1.77 -11.62 9.94
C ASP A 556 0.27 -11.82 9.71
N ASP A 557 -0.29 -11.66 8.51
CA ASP A 557 -1.75 -11.72 8.33
C ASP A 557 -2.27 -12.92 7.53
N GLY A 558 -3.58 -13.15 7.65
CA GLY A 558 -4.31 -14.04 6.76
C GLY A 558 -4.38 -13.47 5.33
N TRP A 559 -4.87 -12.24 5.22
CA TRP A 559 -4.90 -11.44 3.99
C TRP A 559 -4.31 -10.06 4.22
N ASP A 560 -3.43 -9.63 3.30
CA ASP A 560 -2.91 -8.26 3.24
C ASP A 560 -3.21 -7.58 1.88
N LEU A 561 -3.98 -6.50 1.93
CA LEU A 561 -4.34 -5.65 0.79
C LEU A 561 -3.62 -4.29 0.80
N PHE A 562 -2.44 -4.22 1.45
CA PHE A 562 -1.67 -2.99 1.60
C PHE A 562 -1.46 -2.23 0.29
N ASN A 563 -1.58 -0.91 0.39
CA ASN A 563 -1.37 0.00 -0.72
C ASN A 563 -0.46 1.16 -0.32
N LYS A 564 0.30 1.66 -1.29
CA LYS A 564 1.23 2.79 -1.14
C LYS A 564 0.72 4.01 -1.84
N VAL A 565 0.86 5.18 -1.22
CA VAL A 565 0.32 6.42 -1.80
C VAL A 565 1.04 6.76 -3.10
N GLU A 566 2.34 6.47 -3.22
CA GLU A 566 3.12 6.79 -4.41
C GLU A 566 2.65 6.01 -5.64
N ASP A 567 2.20 4.77 -5.44
CA ASP A 567 1.68 3.91 -6.50
C ASP A 567 0.28 4.36 -6.96
N GLY A 568 -0.51 4.95 -6.05
CA GLY A 568 -1.92 5.28 -6.25
C GLY A 568 -2.86 4.16 -5.81
N ALA A 569 -4.17 4.33 -5.99
CA ALA A 569 -5.17 3.37 -5.53
C ALA A 569 -5.00 1.99 -6.21
N ASN A 570 -4.87 0.92 -5.42
CA ASN A 570 -5.00 -0.45 -5.93
C ASN A 570 -6.40 -0.66 -6.55
N GLY A 571 -6.53 -1.65 -7.43
CA GLY A 571 -7.83 -2.14 -7.84
C GLY A 571 -8.56 -2.83 -6.68
N ALA A 572 -9.89 -2.78 -6.71
CA ALA A 572 -10.72 -3.39 -5.67
C ALA A 572 -10.61 -4.92 -5.71
N VAL A 573 -10.19 -5.49 -4.58
CA VAL A 573 -10.18 -6.95 -4.32
C VAL A 573 -11.51 -7.41 -3.75
N THR A 574 -11.96 -8.58 -4.20
CA THR A 574 -13.15 -9.26 -3.69
C THR A 574 -12.78 -10.58 -3.01
N ILE A 575 -13.23 -10.80 -1.78
CA ILE A 575 -13.00 -12.01 -0.99
C ILE A 575 -14.35 -12.61 -0.60
N ILE A 576 -14.59 -13.87 -0.95
CA ILE A 576 -15.90 -14.53 -0.78
C ILE A 576 -15.72 -15.91 -0.16
N ASP A 577 -16.54 -16.22 0.85
CA ASP A 577 -16.62 -17.55 1.47
C ASP A 577 -15.29 -18.06 2.06
N SER A 578 -14.35 -17.17 2.37
CA SER A 578 -13.01 -17.52 2.83
C SER A 578 -12.90 -17.55 4.35
N ILE A 579 -11.84 -18.19 4.85
CA ILE A 579 -11.57 -18.36 6.28
C ILE A 579 -10.16 -17.86 6.61
N ALA A 580 -10.03 -16.97 7.59
CA ALA A 580 -8.76 -16.57 8.20
C ALA A 580 -8.72 -17.02 9.66
N PHE A 581 -7.74 -17.84 10.06
CA PHE A 581 -7.64 -18.25 11.46
C PHE A 581 -6.21 -18.44 11.98
N ASN A 582 -6.01 -18.25 13.29
CA ASN A 582 -4.71 -18.45 13.94
C ASN A 582 -3.51 -17.72 13.29
N ASN A 583 -3.72 -16.60 12.58
CA ASN A 583 -2.62 -15.77 12.08
C ASN A 583 -1.95 -14.97 13.22
N GLY A 584 -0.70 -14.54 13.03
CA GLY A 584 0.18 -13.95 14.05
C GLY A 584 1.07 -14.95 14.81
N ARG A 585 1.07 -16.20 14.35
CA ARG A 585 1.90 -17.33 14.77
C ARG A 585 2.12 -18.24 13.58
N THR A 586 3.08 -19.15 13.70
CA THR A 586 3.19 -20.30 12.82
C THR A 586 2.83 -21.59 13.55
N LEU A 587 2.92 -22.74 12.88
CA LEU A 587 2.77 -24.04 13.55
C LEU A 587 3.91 -24.31 14.55
N ASP A 588 5.06 -23.64 14.36
CA ASP A 588 6.29 -23.84 15.15
C ASP A 588 6.62 -22.66 16.06
N VAL A 589 6.11 -21.46 15.75
CA VAL A 589 6.41 -20.21 16.44
C VAL A 589 5.14 -19.65 17.06
N ALA A 590 5.09 -19.63 18.39
CA ALA A 590 3.96 -19.08 19.14
C ALA A 590 3.80 -17.57 18.92
N ASN A 591 2.57 -17.08 19.14
CA ASN A 591 2.24 -15.66 19.14
C ASN A 591 3.19 -14.89 20.06
N LYS A 592 3.82 -13.82 19.55
CA LYS A 592 4.66 -12.91 20.35
C LYS A 592 3.90 -11.71 20.93
N GLY A 593 2.59 -11.63 20.72
CA GLY A 593 1.80 -10.42 20.97
C GLY A 593 2.14 -9.31 19.98
N GLY A 594 1.70 -8.08 20.24
CA GLY A 594 1.98 -6.92 19.39
C GLY A 594 0.96 -6.72 18.26
N THR A 595 1.39 -6.06 17.18
CA THR A 595 0.55 -5.54 16.08
C THR A 595 0.62 -6.42 14.82
N ILE A 596 0.59 -7.74 14.98
CA ILE A 596 0.65 -8.74 13.90
C ILE A 596 -0.46 -9.78 14.09
N GLY A 597 -0.96 -10.37 12.99
CA GLY A 597 -1.98 -11.42 13.09
C GLY A 597 -3.38 -10.96 12.76
N ASN A 598 -3.60 -10.13 11.75
CA ASN A 598 -4.96 -9.83 11.30
C ASN A 598 -5.52 -11.02 10.51
N GLY A 599 -6.83 -11.23 10.59
CA GLY A 599 -7.53 -12.13 9.67
C GLY A 599 -7.57 -11.54 8.27
N PHE A 600 -8.19 -10.36 8.15
CA PHE A 600 -8.35 -9.63 6.89
C PHE A 600 -7.92 -8.16 7.04
N LYS A 601 -6.72 -7.82 6.56
CA LYS A 601 -6.17 -6.45 6.50
C LYS A 601 -6.56 -5.80 5.16
N LEU A 602 -7.55 -4.90 5.18
CA LEU A 602 -8.26 -4.42 3.99
C LEU A 602 -7.78 -3.06 3.47
N GLY A 603 -6.49 -2.73 3.64
CA GLY A 603 -6.03 -1.39 3.32
C GLY A 603 -4.59 -1.08 3.65
N GLY A 604 -4.23 0.18 3.41
CA GLY A 604 -2.94 0.76 3.79
C GLY A 604 -2.86 2.26 3.46
N GLU A 605 -2.04 2.97 4.25
CA GLU A 605 -1.60 4.36 4.03
C GLU A 605 -2.70 5.41 3.73
N GLY A 606 -3.94 5.23 4.21
CA GLY A 606 -4.98 6.26 4.07
C GLY A 606 -5.68 6.26 2.72
N ILE A 607 -5.34 5.35 1.79
CA ILE A 607 -5.79 5.43 0.40
C ILE A 607 -7.17 4.81 0.26
N PRO A 608 -8.16 5.53 -0.29
CA PRO A 608 -9.51 5.01 -0.46
C PRO A 608 -9.54 3.93 -1.54
N VAL A 609 -9.87 2.68 -1.16
CA VAL A 609 -10.11 1.56 -2.08
C VAL A 609 -11.31 0.74 -1.61
N SER A 610 -12.28 0.52 -2.49
CA SER A 610 -13.56 -0.13 -2.15
C SER A 610 -13.50 -1.65 -2.23
N HIS A 611 -12.69 -2.28 -1.36
CA HIS A 611 -12.64 -3.75 -1.24
C HIS A 611 -13.97 -4.36 -0.79
N VAL A 612 -14.17 -5.63 -1.14
CA VAL A 612 -15.40 -6.37 -0.85
C VAL A 612 -15.07 -7.66 -0.11
N VAL A 613 -15.69 -7.89 1.05
CA VAL A 613 -15.57 -9.15 1.80
C VAL A 613 -16.96 -9.67 2.15
N LYS A 614 -17.27 -10.87 1.68
CA LYS A 614 -18.59 -11.48 1.84
C LYS A 614 -18.51 -12.90 2.38
N ASN A 615 -19.49 -13.26 3.21
CA ASN A 615 -19.67 -14.60 3.74
C ASN A 615 -18.39 -15.19 4.37
N SER A 616 -17.45 -14.39 4.87
CA SER A 616 -16.15 -14.89 5.32
C SER A 616 -16.11 -15.08 6.83
N LEU A 617 -15.23 -15.96 7.31
CA LEU A 617 -15.02 -16.26 8.73
C LEU A 617 -13.63 -15.79 9.16
N SER A 618 -13.56 -15.05 10.26
CA SER A 618 -12.30 -14.72 10.95
C SER A 618 -12.30 -15.32 12.35
N PHE A 619 -11.34 -16.18 12.68
CA PHE A 619 -11.36 -16.98 13.91
C PHE A 619 -9.99 -17.03 14.63
N ASN A 620 -9.96 -16.62 15.90
CA ASN A 620 -8.79 -16.78 16.79
C ASN A 620 -7.44 -16.23 16.24
N ASN A 621 -7.48 -15.19 15.41
CA ASN A 621 -6.28 -14.50 14.97
C ASN A 621 -5.64 -13.70 16.12
N ASN A 622 -4.33 -13.44 16.08
CA ASN A 622 -3.58 -12.78 17.16
C ASN A 622 -3.84 -11.26 17.25
N MET A 623 -4.42 -10.65 16.23
CA MET A 623 -4.80 -9.23 16.20
C MET A 623 -6.28 -9.08 15.85
N ASP A 624 -6.59 -8.38 14.75
CA ASP A 624 -7.96 -8.00 14.40
C ASP A 624 -8.59 -9.02 13.45
N GLY A 625 -9.89 -9.25 13.58
CA GLY A 625 -10.61 -10.15 12.71
C GLY A 625 -10.72 -9.61 11.29
N PHE A 626 -11.40 -8.46 11.15
CA PHE A 626 -11.49 -7.65 9.95
C PHE A 626 -11.09 -6.21 10.29
N THR A 627 -10.16 -5.62 9.53
CA THR A 627 -9.66 -4.26 9.80
C THR A 627 -9.54 -3.45 8.52
N ASP A 628 -9.93 -2.17 8.58
CA ASP A 628 -9.76 -1.24 7.46
C ASP A 628 -8.28 -0.95 7.15
N ASN A 629 -7.40 -1.15 8.14
CA ASN A 629 -6.00 -0.74 8.09
C ASN A 629 -5.79 0.63 7.45
N PHE A 630 -6.55 1.62 7.94
CA PHE A 630 -6.55 3.01 7.47
C PHE A 630 -7.07 3.21 6.04
N ASN A 631 -7.86 2.30 5.48
CA ASN A 631 -8.54 2.53 4.21
C ASN A 631 -9.88 3.24 4.44
N PRO A 632 -10.03 4.51 4.04
CA PRO A 632 -11.28 5.27 4.22
C PRO A 632 -12.32 4.98 3.13
N GLY A 633 -12.02 4.11 2.15
CA GLY A 633 -12.85 3.85 0.98
C GLY A 633 -14.20 3.20 1.30
N SER A 634 -15.02 3.06 0.26
CA SER A 634 -16.36 2.49 0.35
C SER A 634 -16.32 0.95 0.43
N LEU A 635 -15.70 0.42 1.49
CA LEU A 635 -15.59 -1.01 1.77
C LEU A 635 -16.97 -1.68 1.90
N VAL A 636 -17.13 -2.89 1.36
CA VAL A 636 -18.38 -3.66 1.51
C VAL A 636 -18.13 -4.91 2.35
N LEU A 637 -18.73 -4.95 3.53
CA LEU A 637 -18.70 -6.11 4.42
C LEU A 637 -20.10 -6.66 4.60
N SER A 638 -20.32 -7.89 4.11
CA SER A 638 -21.64 -8.51 4.14
C SER A 638 -21.60 -9.95 4.63
N ASN A 639 -22.47 -10.26 5.61
CA ASN A 639 -22.66 -11.60 6.15
C ASN A 639 -21.34 -12.28 6.59
N ASN A 640 -20.39 -11.50 7.10
CA ASN A 640 -19.15 -12.05 7.66
C ASN A 640 -19.36 -12.43 9.13
N VAL A 641 -18.55 -13.35 9.63
CA VAL A 641 -18.54 -13.71 11.06
C VAL A 641 -17.13 -13.60 11.61
N ALA A 642 -16.97 -12.93 12.75
CA ALA A 642 -15.73 -12.87 13.51
C ALA A 642 -15.91 -13.51 14.89
N ILE A 643 -15.02 -14.43 15.26
CA ILE A 643 -15.08 -15.19 16.51
C ILE A 643 -13.71 -15.16 17.18
N ASP A 644 -13.66 -14.73 18.44
CA ASP A 644 -12.50 -14.92 19.31
C ASP A 644 -11.15 -14.34 18.81
N ASN A 645 -11.11 -13.33 17.94
CA ASN A 645 -9.84 -12.69 17.52
C ASN A 645 -9.22 -11.85 18.64
N LYS A 646 -7.93 -11.99 18.97
CA LYS A 646 -7.34 -11.47 20.22
C LYS A 646 -7.67 -10.00 20.55
N ARG A 647 -7.60 -9.09 19.56
CA ARG A 647 -7.88 -7.66 19.74
C ARG A 647 -9.32 -7.36 19.33
N PHE A 648 -9.55 -6.77 18.16
CA PHE A 648 -10.90 -6.49 17.66
C PHE A 648 -11.43 -7.65 16.82
N ASN A 649 -12.73 -7.89 16.83
CA ASN A 649 -13.35 -8.75 15.82
C ASN A 649 -13.57 -7.92 14.54
N TYR A 650 -14.06 -6.69 14.68
CA TYR A 650 -14.17 -5.69 13.62
C TYR A 650 -13.55 -4.35 14.05
N LEU A 651 -12.66 -3.79 13.22
CA LEU A 651 -12.02 -2.49 13.41
C LEU A 651 -12.08 -1.64 12.15
N PHE A 652 -13.06 -0.74 12.11
CA PHE A 652 -13.31 0.19 11.01
C PHE A 652 -13.42 1.59 11.59
N ARG A 653 -12.32 2.33 11.50
CA ARG A 653 -12.04 3.59 12.18
C ARG A 653 -12.77 4.73 11.50
N GLN A 654 -13.09 5.79 12.25
CA GLN A 654 -13.65 7.00 11.63
C GLN A 654 -12.60 7.67 10.75
N SER A 655 -12.90 7.79 9.46
CA SER A 655 -12.05 8.57 8.57
C SER A 655 -12.14 10.06 8.89
N PRO A 656 -11.02 10.80 8.95
CA PRO A 656 -11.06 12.27 9.02
C PRO A 656 -11.51 12.92 7.70
N TYR A 657 -11.74 12.14 6.64
CA TYR A 657 -12.11 12.60 5.30
C TYR A 657 -13.59 12.39 4.97
N ALA A 658 -14.45 12.18 5.98
CA ALA A 658 -15.86 11.83 5.81
C ALA A 658 -16.70 12.90 5.05
N GLY A 659 -16.17 14.10 4.82
CA GLY A 659 -16.78 15.12 3.96
C GLY A 659 -16.52 14.91 2.46
N ASP A 660 -15.45 14.18 2.12
CA ASP A 660 -15.01 13.92 0.74
C ASP A 660 -15.25 12.47 0.30
N ILE A 661 -15.38 11.54 1.26
CA ILE A 661 -15.47 10.10 1.02
C ILE A 661 -16.63 9.50 1.83
N GLU A 662 -17.46 8.71 1.15
CA GLU A 662 -18.49 7.90 1.77
C GLU A 662 -17.89 6.57 2.27
N GLN A 663 -17.76 6.43 3.60
CA GLN A 663 -17.05 5.31 4.22
C GLN A 663 -17.96 4.08 4.36
N GLY A 664 -17.85 3.12 3.46
CA GLY A 664 -18.28 1.72 3.61
C GLY A 664 -19.78 1.37 3.83
N THR A 665 -20.09 0.09 3.64
CA THR A 665 -21.41 -0.53 3.84
C THR A 665 -21.28 -1.86 4.57
N PHE A 666 -21.99 -1.99 5.70
CA PHE A 666 -21.91 -3.14 6.61
C PHE A 666 -23.28 -3.77 6.79
N THR A 667 -23.45 -5.00 6.33
CA THR A 667 -24.74 -5.70 6.36
C THR A 667 -24.61 -7.09 6.94
N GLU A 668 -25.48 -7.47 7.88
CA GLU A 668 -25.60 -8.85 8.38
C GLU A 668 -24.30 -9.45 8.97
N ASN A 669 -23.34 -8.62 9.37
CA ASN A 669 -22.09 -9.09 9.98
C ASN A 669 -22.33 -9.51 11.42
N ARG A 670 -21.59 -10.51 11.91
CA ARG A 670 -21.80 -11.10 13.25
C ARG A 670 -20.48 -11.24 14.01
N SER A 671 -20.47 -10.85 15.28
CA SER A 671 -19.28 -10.85 16.13
C SER A 671 -19.54 -11.55 17.44
N TYR A 672 -18.70 -12.54 17.79
CA TYR A 672 -18.87 -13.35 18.99
C TYR A 672 -17.57 -13.55 19.78
N ARG A 673 -17.72 -13.71 21.10
CA ARG A 673 -16.68 -14.09 22.05
C ARG A 673 -17.12 -15.30 22.86
N PHE A 674 -16.37 -16.38 22.78
CA PHE A 674 -16.67 -17.63 23.46
C PHE A 674 -15.51 -18.13 24.32
N GLN A 675 -14.30 -18.16 23.76
CA GLN A 675 -13.12 -18.75 24.40
C GLN A 675 -12.07 -17.71 24.74
N VAL A 676 -12.07 -16.56 24.06
CA VAL A 676 -11.08 -15.50 24.26
C VAL A 676 -11.70 -14.36 25.05
N SER A 677 -11.05 -14.00 26.16
CA SER A 677 -11.31 -12.74 26.87
C SER A 677 -10.58 -11.61 26.14
N SER A 678 -11.32 -10.61 25.68
CA SER A 678 -10.79 -9.37 25.10
C SER A 678 -11.48 -8.20 25.79
N GLN A 679 -10.75 -7.11 25.98
CA GLN A 679 -11.32 -5.84 26.47
C GLN A 679 -11.94 -5.02 25.33
N TYR A 680 -11.64 -5.37 24.09
CA TYR A 680 -11.96 -4.58 22.91
C TYR A 680 -13.36 -4.90 22.36
N ASP A 681 -14.21 -3.88 22.33
CA ASP A 681 -15.50 -3.91 21.63
C ASP A 681 -15.33 -3.64 20.13
N ASP A 682 -16.30 -4.00 19.29
CA ASP A 682 -16.21 -3.74 17.86
C ASP A 682 -16.34 -2.24 17.56
N VAL A 683 -15.48 -1.74 16.67
CA VAL A 683 -15.50 -0.34 16.22
C VAL A 683 -15.91 -0.29 14.76
N ILE A 684 -17.05 0.32 14.47
CA ILE A 684 -17.62 0.42 13.13
C ILE A 684 -18.00 1.86 12.81
N HIS A 685 -17.26 2.47 11.90
CA HIS A 685 -17.66 3.70 11.24
C HIS A 685 -18.04 3.40 9.79
N SER A 686 -19.29 3.68 9.45
CA SER A 686 -19.83 3.42 8.12
C SER A 686 -20.92 4.42 7.72
N ALA A 687 -21.07 4.66 6.42
CA ALA A 687 -22.16 5.43 5.83
C ALA A 687 -23.48 4.64 5.89
N HIS A 688 -23.41 3.32 5.70
CA HIS A 688 -24.56 2.44 5.72
C HIS A 688 -24.31 1.20 6.58
N ALA A 689 -25.18 0.95 7.55
CA ALA A 689 -25.16 -0.25 8.37
C ALA A 689 -26.57 -0.79 8.57
N SER A 690 -26.78 -2.10 8.38
CA SER A 690 -28.05 -2.76 8.70
C SER A 690 -27.84 -4.20 9.18
N ASP A 691 -28.71 -4.65 10.09
CA ASP A 691 -28.82 -6.05 10.51
C ASP A 691 -27.54 -6.70 11.04
N ASN A 692 -26.57 -5.89 11.50
CA ASN A 692 -25.34 -6.40 12.10
C ASN A 692 -25.53 -6.78 13.57
N GLN A 693 -24.69 -7.69 14.04
CA GLN A 693 -24.54 -8.09 15.44
C GLN A 693 -23.11 -7.87 15.89
N PHE A 694 -22.88 -6.81 16.67
CA PHE A 694 -21.53 -6.40 17.10
C PHE A 694 -21.39 -6.43 18.61
N ILE A 695 -20.17 -6.59 19.08
CA ILE A 695 -19.83 -6.55 20.50
C ILE A 695 -19.79 -5.09 20.95
N VAL A 696 -20.61 -4.77 21.95
CA VAL A 696 -20.67 -3.47 22.62
C VAL A 696 -20.84 -3.72 24.12
N ASP A 697 -20.07 -3.02 24.95
CA ASP A 697 -19.94 -3.23 26.39
C ASP A 697 -19.70 -4.71 26.78
N GLY A 698 -18.83 -5.37 26.01
CA GLY A 698 -18.47 -6.78 26.20
C GLY A 698 -19.59 -7.79 25.87
N ARG A 699 -20.65 -7.38 25.16
CA ARG A 699 -21.76 -8.26 24.77
C ARG A 699 -22.10 -8.10 23.30
N THR A 700 -22.36 -9.21 22.60
CA THR A 700 -22.92 -9.14 21.25
C THR A 700 -24.35 -8.58 21.31
N LEU A 701 -24.60 -7.45 20.66
CA LEU A 701 -25.91 -6.83 20.53
C LEU A 701 -26.46 -7.07 19.13
N GLY A 702 -27.77 -7.29 19.01
CA GLY A 702 -28.48 -7.29 17.72
C GLY A 702 -28.75 -5.87 17.20
N SER A 703 -29.30 -5.78 15.99
CA SER A 703 -29.67 -4.50 15.37
C SER A 703 -30.77 -3.74 16.13
N ASP A 704 -31.51 -4.42 17.01
CA ASP A 704 -32.49 -3.82 17.92
C ASP A 704 -31.88 -3.32 19.25
N GLY A 705 -30.55 -3.42 19.40
CA GLY A 705 -29.80 -3.04 20.60
C GLY A 705 -29.88 -4.03 21.75
N LYS A 706 -30.56 -5.18 21.58
CA LYS A 706 -30.66 -6.19 22.64
C LYS A 706 -29.48 -7.15 22.59
N ALA A 707 -29.01 -7.56 23.76
CA ALA A 707 -27.98 -8.59 23.86
C ALA A 707 -28.48 -9.92 23.30
N ILE A 708 -27.64 -10.54 22.46
CA ILE A 708 -27.85 -11.90 21.95
C ILE A 708 -27.55 -12.89 23.07
N ASP A 709 -28.47 -13.81 23.34
CA ASP A 709 -28.26 -14.87 24.32
C ASP A 709 -27.26 -15.90 23.77
N LEU A 710 -26.01 -15.88 24.26
CA LEU A 710 -24.99 -16.82 23.84
C LEU A 710 -25.34 -18.29 24.16
N LYS A 711 -26.38 -18.56 24.97
CA LYS A 711 -26.92 -19.93 25.13
C LYS A 711 -27.66 -20.44 23.90
N SER A 712 -28.18 -19.59 23.03
CA SER A 712 -28.72 -20.05 21.74
C SER A 712 -27.61 -20.41 20.74
N LEU A 713 -26.37 -19.97 21.01
CA LEU A 713 -25.19 -20.17 20.17
C LEU A 713 -24.27 -21.30 20.69
N GLN A 714 -24.78 -22.22 21.51
CA GLN A 714 -23.99 -23.34 22.04
C GLN A 714 -23.29 -24.19 20.96
N PRO A 715 -23.90 -24.49 19.80
CA PRO A 715 -23.21 -25.20 18.73
C PRO A 715 -21.94 -24.46 18.24
N LEU A 716 -22.03 -23.13 18.06
CA LEU A 716 -20.87 -22.32 17.67
C LEU A 716 -19.81 -22.28 18.78
N LYS A 717 -20.24 -22.06 20.02
CA LYS A 717 -19.35 -22.07 21.19
C LYS A 717 -18.59 -23.39 21.34
N GLN A 718 -19.27 -24.52 21.14
CA GLN A 718 -18.64 -25.84 21.24
C GLN A 718 -17.68 -26.08 20.07
N ALA A 719 -18.05 -25.63 18.87
CA ALA A 719 -17.21 -25.74 17.67
C ALA A 719 -15.98 -24.80 17.73
N SER A 720 -15.98 -23.75 18.55
CA SER A 720 -14.85 -22.82 18.67
C SER A 720 -13.75 -23.26 19.65
N ILE A 721 -13.88 -24.44 20.28
CA ILE A 721 -12.86 -24.98 21.19
C ILE A 721 -11.76 -25.64 20.37
N ILE A 722 -10.61 -24.97 20.26
CA ILE A 722 -9.44 -25.46 19.54
C ILE A 722 -8.85 -26.68 20.24
N ASP A 723 -8.70 -27.77 19.49
CA ASP A 723 -7.93 -28.94 19.90
C ASP A 723 -6.47 -28.79 19.47
N GLU A 724 -5.62 -28.42 20.43
CA GLU A 724 -4.18 -28.23 20.25
C GLU A 724 -3.42 -29.55 19.94
N GLN A 725 -4.09 -30.71 19.98
CA GLN A 725 -3.48 -32.01 19.62
C GLN A 725 -3.57 -32.31 18.11
N GLN A 726 -4.31 -31.51 17.34
CA GLN A 726 -4.41 -31.69 15.89
C GLN A 726 -3.08 -31.32 15.19
N THR A 727 -2.81 -31.93 14.04
CA THR A 727 -1.65 -31.56 13.20
C THR A 727 -1.70 -30.09 12.78
N VAL A 728 -2.90 -29.56 12.54
CA VAL A 728 -3.16 -28.14 12.27
C VAL A 728 -4.22 -27.68 13.27
N PRO A 729 -3.83 -27.22 14.46
CA PRO A 729 -4.77 -26.80 15.50
C PRO A 729 -5.77 -25.76 14.99
N GLY A 730 -7.06 -26.02 15.19
CA GLY A 730 -8.14 -25.10 14.84
C GLY A 730 -8.68 -25.25 13.41
N LEU A 731 -8.07 -26.06 12.54
CA LEU A 731 -8.56 -26.25 11.17
C LEU A 731 -9.94 -26.90 11.14
N LYS A 732 -10.11 -28.00 11.89
CA LYS A 732 -11.38 -28.71 11.97
C LYS A 732 -12.48 -27.81 12.55
N GLU A 733 -12.12 -27.03 13.57
CA GLU A 733 -13.00 -26.08 14.24
C GLU A 733 -13.42 -24.95 13.30
N ALA A 734 -12.48 -24.35 12.57
CA ALA A 734 -12.75 -23.29 11.61
C ALA A 734 -13.71 -23.75 10.49
N LEU A 735 -13.50 -24.96 9.96
CA LEU A 735 -14.39 -25.57 8.96
C LEU A 735 -15.80 -25.85 9.52
N ALA A 736 -15.88 -26.38 10.74
CA ALA A 736 -17.16 -26.63 11.40
C ALA A 736 -17.92 -25.33 11.69
N LEU A 737 -17.23 -24.30 12.17
CA LEU A 737 -17.79 -22.96 12.39
C LEU A 737 -18.32 -22.38 11.07
N LYS A 738 -17.54 -22.44 9.99
CA LYS A 738 -17.96 -21.96 8.67
C LYS A 738 -19.25 -22.62 8.19
N GLN A 739 -19.39 -23.94 8.41
CA GLN A 739 -20.62 -24.67 8.07
C GLN A 739 -21.81 -24.25 8.93
N LEU A 740 -21.61 -24.01 10.22
CA LEU A 740 -22.66 -23.63 11.17
C LEU A 740 -23.20 -22.21 10.92
N VAL A 741 -22.34 -21.26 10.52
CA VAL A 741 -22.76 -19.86 10.30
C VAL A 741 -23.51 -19.64 8.97
N GLN A 742 -23.50 -20.64 8.09
CA GLN A 742 -24.26 -20.67 6.83
C GLN A 742 -25.67 -21.27 6.98
N GLN A 743 -25.97 -21.91 8.10
CA GLN A 743 -27.29 -22.44 8.46
C GLN A 743 -28.07 -21.39 9.24
#